data_AF-A0A950HNM7-F1
#
_entry.id   AF-A0A950HNM7-F1
#
_cell.length_a   1.000
_cell.length_b   1.000
_cell.length_c   1.000
_cell.angle_alpha   90.00
_cell.angle_beta   90.00
_cell.angle_gamma   90.00
#
_symmetry.space_group_name_H-M   'P 1'
#
loop_
_entity.id
_entity.type
_entity.pdbx_description
1 polymer ?
#
loop_
_entity_poly.entity_id
_entity_poly.type
_entity_poly.pdbx_seq_one_letter_code
_entity_poly.pdbx_strand_id
1 'polypeptide(L)'
;TARLADADVHSALADIALIEAADERAEALALAIALREAMETPGCTAALVTPDRDLARRVRAELGRWSLEVEDSAGEPLGRTPLGSLARLVMACPASRFAPVDVLALLNHPLARLGQRRTVAALELGVLRGTVPRAGLADISSLIAGARAAASDPHAHQAAKRIGDATWGRIEQLLVDLRSALDPLASIEGRAALGVWLAAHRSALLAVSGEQAADAEAGSMLADLYDTLGGTEAATLIFTATDYAAFFDRIIGEVSVRSSRGSHPRIKILGLLEARLLSPDVMLLAGLDESVWPPQAQTDAFLNRPMRAELGLPPPERRIGQTAHDFVAALGAPRVVLSRALKRAGTPTVASRFLQRMAALAGKKIWSDCRAAGERYLAWARALDRPAAAIRIAPPAPRPPLALRPRRLSVTRIETLRRDPYAIFAERILRFAPLNPIDLAMGARDFGINLHLALGEFTREFAGNVLPQDARARLLAAARRLFGALGEDADFLAFQWPRIERNIDFFLRWESERRQGLATIFSEVAGTLDIALPDGETFTLTAIADRIERDRDGSLTFIDYKTGQPPGLNEVAVGFAPQLTLEAAMAKRGAFADVPAGTIADGVYVKLGAGAGGGDEISLRRIKGIRFADLAERHFEGLMQVLEEFASEETPYLSRPYPKFVSDTGPYDHLARVKEWSATGAAIDEPE
;
A
#
# COMPACT_ATOMS: atom_id res chain seq x y z
N THR A 1 -37.16 18.99 -45.02
CA THR A 1 -36.49 17.68 -45.19
C THR A 1 -37.55 16.61 -45.15
N ALA A 2 -37.76 15.87 -46.24
CA ALA A 2 -38.69 14.74 -46.25
C ALA A 2 -38.24 13.72 -45.21
N ARG A 3 -39.18 13.23 -44.39
CA ARG A 3 -38.91 12.17 -43.41
C ARG A 3 -38.59 10.90 -44.22
N LEU A 4 -37.43 10.28 -43.98
CA LEU A 4 -37.10 8.99 -44.59
C LEU A 4 -38.20 7.97 -44.24
N ALA A 5 -38.53 7.07 -45.17
CA ALA A 5 -39.50 6.03 -44.88
C ALA A 5 -38.92 5.04 -43.85
N ASP A 6 -39.75 4.54 -42.94
CA ASP A 6 -39.31 3.60 -41.90
C ASP A 6 -38.63 2.34 -42.48
N ALA A 7 -39.05 1.92 -43.69
CA ALA A 7 -38.43 0.80 -44.40
C ALA A 7 -36.97 1.09 -44.81
N ASP A 8 -36.69 2.30 -45.30
CA ASP A 8 -35.34 2.71 -45.69
C ASP A 8 -34.43 2.80 -44.45
N VAL A 9 -34.96 3.33 -43.35
CA VAL A 9 -34.23 3.44 -42.07
C VAL A 9 -33.96 2.07 -41.47
N HIS A 10 -34.93 1.15 -41.54
CA HIS A 10 -34.76 -0.21 -41.06
C HIS A 10 -33.71 -0.95 -41.89
N SER A 11 -33.76 -0.84 -43.22
CA SER A 11 -32.74 -1.43 -44.10
C SER A 11 -31.35 -0.87 -43.85
N ALA A 12 -31.22 0.44 -43.59
CA ALA A 12 -29.94 1.09 -43.33
C ALA A 12 -29.32 0.70 -41.96
N LEU A 13 -30.15 0.25 -41.00
CA LEU A 13 -29.70 -0.12 -39.65
C LEU A 13 -29.71 -1.62 -39.39
N ALA A 14 -30.06 -2.45 -40.38
CA ALA A 14 -30.23 -3.90 -40.23
C ALA A 14 -28.95 -4.60 -39.74
N ASP A 15 -27.78 -4.16 -40.24
CA ASP A 15 -26.46 -4.72 -39.90
C ASP A 15 -25.74 -3.93 -38.79
N ILE A 16 -26.47 -3.10 -38.03
CA ILE A 16 -25.93 -2.32 -36.91
C ILE A 16 -26.35 -2.94 -35.58
N ALA A 17 -25.36 -3.32 -34.76
CA ALA A 17 -25.55 -3.70 -33.37
C ALA A 17 -25.12 -2.57 -32.41
N LEU A 18 -25.85 -2.36 -31.32
CA LEU A 18 -25.48 -1.40 -30.27
C LEU A 18 -25.28 -2.09 -28.92
N ILE A 19 -24.06 -2.05 -28.42
CA ILE A 19 -23.67 -2.51 -27.08
C ILE A 19 -23.82 -1.33 -26.09
N GLU A 20 -24.71 -1.46 -25.11
CA GLU A 20 -24.79 -0.54 -23.96
C GLU A 20 -24.35 -1.30 -22.70
N ALA A 21 -23.06 -1.26 -22.40
CA ALA A 21 -22.46 -1.98 -21.29
C ALA A 21 -22.68 -1.26 -19.94
N ALA A 22 -22.70 -2.01 -18.84
CA ALA A 22 -22.84 -1.41 -17.51
C ALA A 22 -21.62 -0.55 -17.12
N ASP A 23 -20.43 -0.96 -17.54
CA ASP A 23 -19.15 -0.33 -17.26
C ASP A 23 -18.11 -0.63 -18.37
N GLU A 24 -16.93 -0.03 -18.24
CA GLU A 24 -15.80 -0.13 -19.18
C GLU A 24 -15.26 -1.55 -19.36
N ARG A 25 -15.38 -2.39 -18.32
CA ARG A 25 -14.92 -3.77 -18.36
C ARG A 25 -15.86 -4.62 -19.19
N ALA A 26 -17.17 -4.48 -18.95
CA ALA A 26 -18.19 -5.16 -19.74
C ALA A 26 -18.17 -4.71 -21.20
N GLU A 27 -17.91 -3.41 -21.47
CA GLU A 27 -17.76 -2.89 -22.83
C GLU A 27 -16.55 -3.55 -23.54
N ALA A 28 -15.38 -3.53 -22.90
CA ALA A 28 -14.16 -4.08 -23.48
C ALA A 28 -14.28 -5.58 -23.79
N LEU A 29 -14.86 -6.37 -22.88
CA LEU A 29 -15.06 -7.80 -23.09
C LEU A 29 -16.07 -8.08 -24.22
N ALA A 30 -17.18 -7.34 -24.28
CA ALA A 30 -18.16 -7.49 -25.35
C ALA A 30 -17.57 -7.15 -26.74
N LEU A 31 -16.75 -6.10 -26.83
CA LEU A 31 -16.02 -5.74 -28.04
C LEU A 31 -14.99 -6.81 -28.45
N ALA A 32 -14.24 -7.35 -27.49
CA ALA A 32 -13.29 -8.43 -27.75
C ALA A 32 -14.01 -9.69 -28.28
N ILE A 33 -15.18 -10.02 -27.73
CA ILE A 33 -16.03 -11.11 -28.23
C ILE A 33 -16.51 -10.83 -29.66
N ALA A 34 -16.92 -9.60 -29.97
CA ALA A 34 -17.34 -9.23 -31.33
C ALA A 34 -16.18 -9.35 -32.35
N LEU A 35 -14.97 -8.93 -31.98
CA LEU A 35 -13.76 -9.15 -32.79
C LEU A 35 -13.43 -10.63 -32.94
N ARG A 36 -13.60 -11.42 -31.88
CA ARG A 36 -13.38 -12.87 -31.91
C ARG A 36 -14.41 -13.58 -32.77
N GLU A 37 -15.68 -13.18 -32.73
CA GLU A 37 -16.77 -13.72 -33.56
C GLU A 37 -16.44 -13.53 -35.06
N ALA A 38 -15.92 -12.36 -35.44
CA ALA A 38 -15.52 -12.12 -36.84
C ALA A 38 -14.51 -13.16 -37.36
N MET A 39 -13.66 -13.71 -36.47
CA MET A 39 -12.66 -14.71 -36.85
C MET A 39 -13.23 -16.10 -37.15
N GLU A 40 -14.46 -16.39 -36.71
CA GLU A 40 -15.17 -17.62 -37.05
C GLU A 40 -15.51 -17.70 -38.54
N THR A 41 -15.58 -16.56 -39.23
CA THR A 41 -15.78 -16.52 -40.68
C THR A 41 -14.41 -16.48 -41.38
N PRO A 42 -14.05 -17.50 -42.18
CA PRO A 42 -12.78 -17.50 -42.92
C PRO A 42 -12.68 -16.27 -43.85
N GLY A 43 -11.52 -15.61 -43.84
CA GLY A 43 -11.26 -14.43 -44.66
C GLY A 43 -11.86 -13.11 -44.13
N CYS A 44 -12.82 -13.16 -43.20
CA CYS A 44 -13.42 -11.96 -42.62
C CYS A 44 -12.38 -11.13 -41.84
N THR A 45 -12.41 -9.83 -42.05
CA THR A 45 -11.58 -8.81 -41.41
C THR A 45 -12.41 -7.93 -40.48
N ALA A 46 -11.81 -7.48 -39.38
CA ALA A 46 -12.48 -6.63 -38.40
C ALA A 46 -11.55 -5.53 -37.90
N ALA A 47 -12.11 -4.35 -37.61
CA ALA A 47 -11.36 -3.28 -36.95
C ALA A 47 -12.17 -2.63 -35.82
N LEU A 48 -11.49 -2.37 -34.70
CA LEU A 48 -11.98 -1.52 -33.63
C LEU A 48 -11.45 -0.11 -33.83
N VAL A 49 -12.34 0.87 -33.85
CA VAL A 49 -12.01 2.30 -33.90
C VAL A 49 -12.48 2.95 -32.62
N THR A 50 -11.58 3.62 -31.93
CA THR A 50 -11.90 4.38 -30.71
C THR A 50 -10.91 5.52 -30.50
N PRO A 51 -11.31 6.71 -30.03
CA PRO A 51 -10.38 7.71 -29.52
C PRO A 51 -9.92 7.39 -28.09
N ASP A 52 -10.62 6.51 -27.38
CA ASP A 52 -10.30 6.09 -26.02
C ASP A 52 -9.19 5.03 -26.01
N ARG A 53 -8.00 5.46 -25.58
CA ARG A 53 -6.80 4.62 -25.51
C ARG A 53 -6.87 3.57 -24.41
N ASP A 54 -7.58 3.86 -23.32
CA ASP A 54 -7.74 2.91 -22.23
C ASP A 54 -8.71 1.80 -22.61
N LEU A 55 -9.77 2.14 -23.34
CA LEU A 55 -10.68 1.14 -23.92
C LEU A 55 -9.96 0.25 -24.95
N ALA A 56 -9.22 0.83 -25.88
CA ALA A 56 -8.39 0.09 -26.85
C ALA A 56 -7.48 -0.94 -26.16
N ARG A 57 -6.76 -0.49 -25.12
CA ARG A 57 -5.87 -1.33 -24.32
C ARG A 57 -6.61 -2.44 -23.57
N ARG A 58 -7.76 -2.14 -22.96
CA ARG A 58 -8.60 -3.15 -22.29
C ARG A 58 -9.09 -4.21 -23.28
N VAL A 59 -9.56 -3.81 -24.47
CA VAL A 59 -9.98 -4.76 -25.52
C VAL A 59 -8.82 -5.65 -25.96
N ARG A 60 -7.64 -5.06 -26.21
CA ARG A 60 -6.42 -5.83 -26.53
C ARG A 60 -6.08 -6.85 -25.44
N ALA A 61 -6.20 -6.49 -24.17
CA ALA A 61 -5.97 -7.40 -23.06
C ALA A 61 -7.00 -8.55 -23.04
N GLU A 62 -8.30 -8.26 -23.25
CA GLU A 62 -9.35 -9.29 -23.30
C GLU A 62 -9.20 -10.24 -24.51
N LEU A 63 -8.70 -9.76 -25.65
CA LEU A 63 -8.36 -10.61 -26.80
C LEU A 63 -7.28 -11.65 -26.48
N GLY A 64 -6.42 -11.36 -25.50
CA GLY A 64 -5.43 -12.30 -24.98
C GLY A 64 -6.03 -13.61 -24.46
N ARG A 65 -7.31 -13.62 -24.05
CA ARG A 65 -8.05 -14.84 -23.67
C ARG A 65 -8.07 -15.90 -24.77
N TRP A 66 -8.03 -15.48 -26.03
CA TRP A 66 -8.01 -16.36 -27.21
C TRP A 66 -6.65 -16.37 -27.91
N SER A 67 -5.59 -15.92 -27.24
CA SER A 67 -4.25 -15.78 -27.83
C SER A 67 -4.24 -14.95 -29.13
N LEU A 68 -5.15 -13.97 -29.23
CA LEU A 68 -5.19 -13.04 -30.35
C LEU A 68 -4.37 -11.80 -30.02
N GLU A 69 -3.15 -11.75 -30.55
CA GLU A 69 -2.33 -10.55 -30.51
C GLU A 69 -2.78 -9.58 -31.60
N VAL A 70 -3.06 -8.34 -31.21
CA VAL A 70 -3.56 -7.30 -32.14
C VAL A 70 -2.72 -6.05 -32.00
N GLU A 71 -2.37 -5.48 -33.14
CA GLU A 71 -1.70 -4.18 -33.25
C GLU A 71 -2.69 -3.04 -32.98
N ASP A 72 -2.31 -2.16 -32.06
CA ASP A 72 -2.89 -0.82 -31.91
C ASP A 72 -2.01 0.16 -32.70
N SER A 73 -2.58 0.78 -33.71
CA SER A 73 -1.88 1.73 -34.59
C SER A 73 -1.33 2.96 -33.85
N ALA A 74 -1.91 3.30 -32.70
CA ALA A 74 -1.39 4.35 -31.84
C ALA A 74 -0.09 3.95 -31.12
N GLY A 75 0.23 2.65 -31.04
CA GLY A 75 1.35 2.09 -30.30
C GLY A 75 1.18 2.19 -28.77
N GLU A 76 2.21 1.76 -28.04
CA GLU A 76 2.30 1.87 -26.59
C GLU A 76 3.29 2.98 -26.20
N PRO A 77 2.97 3.86 -25.23
CA PRO A 77 3.95 4.82 -24.72
C PRO A 77 5.25 4.14 -24.27
N LEU A 78 6.40 4.64 -24.72
CA LEU A 78 7.71 4.08 -24.45
C LEU A 78 7.94 3.93 -22.94
N GLY A 79 7.52 4.91 -22.13
CA GLY A 79 7.60 4.87 -20.66
C GLY A 79 6.81 3.75 -19.97
N ARG A 80 5.92 3.05 -20.68
CA ARG A 80 5.17 1.87 -20.19
C ARG A 80 5.75 0.55 -20.68
N THR A 81 6.60 0.57 -21.70
CA THR A 81 7.35 -0.62 -22.12
C THR A 81 8.32 -1.05 -21.01
N PRO A 82 8.70 -2.34 -20.93
CA PRO A 82 9.65 -2.81 -19.92
C PRO A 82 10.97 -2.04 -19.89
N LEU A 83 11.48 -1.61 -21.04
CA LEU A 83 12.72 -0.82 -21.09
C LEU A 83 12.49 0.62 -20.61
N GLY A 84 11.39 1.26 -21.01
CA GLY A 84 11.10 2.62 -20.57
C GLY A 84 10.76 2.70 -19.08
N SER A 85 10.05 1.71 -18.53
CA SER A 85 9.84 1.63 -17.07
C SER A 85 11.15 1.44 -16.32
N LEU A 86 12.07 0.63 -16.85
CA LEU A 86 13.41 0.49 -16.26
C LEU A 86 14.17 1.82 -16.28
N ALA A 87 14.18 2.54 -17.40
CA ALA A 87 14.84 3.84 -17.50
C ALA A 87 14.28 4.84 -16.47
N ARG A 88 12.95 4.89 -16.29
CA ARG A 88 12.33 5.71 -15.24
C ARG A 88 12.83 5.34 -13.84
N LEU A 89 12.91 4.04 -13.52
CA LEU A 89 13.39 3.56 -12.22
C LEU A 89 14.88 3.82 -11.98
N VAL A 90 15.72 3.73 -13.02
CA VAL A 90 17.15 4.06 -12.97
C VAL A 90 17.35 5.51 -12.53
N MET A 91 16.53 6.43 -13.02
CA MET A 91 16.58 7.84 -12.62
C MET A 91 15.87 8.14 -11.29
N ALA A 92 14.84 7.37 -10.93
CA ALA A 92 14.11 7.54 -9.68
C ALA A 92 15.02 7.40 -8.44
N CYS A 93 15.90 6.38 -8.43
CA CYS A 93 16.83 6.14 -7.33
C CYS A 93 17.68 7.37 -6.95
N PRO A 94 18.51 7.98 -7.83
CA PRO A 94 19.27 9.17 -7.46
C PRO A 94 18.37 10.37 -7.15
N ALA A 95 17.22 10.54 -7.83
CA ALA A 95 16.30 11.64 -7.58
C ALA A 95 15.66 11.59 -6.18
N SER A 96 15.38 10.38 -5.65
CA SER A 96 14.85 10.16 -4.30
C SER A 96 15.93 9.98 -3.24
N ARG A 97 17.22 10.12 -3.62
CA ARG A 97 18.39 9.82 -2.78
C ARG A 97 18.38 8.38 -2.25
N PHE A 98 18.11 7.44 -3.16
CA PHE A 98 18.07 6.00 -2.95
C PHE A 98 17.05 5.59 -1.89
N ALA A 99 15.82 6.13 -2.00
CA ALA A 99 14.72 5.71 -1.14
C ALA A 99 14.51 4.18 -1.25
N PRO A 100 14.22 3.48 -0.13
CA PRO A 100 14.11 2.02 -0.11
C PRO A 100 13.12 1.45 -1.15
N VAL A 101 12.01 2.15 -1.39
CA VAL A 101 10.98 1.76 -2.36
C VAL A 101 11.51 1.77 -3.78
N ASP A 102 12.18 2.85 -4.20
CA ASP A 102 12.73 2.98 -5.55
C ASP A 102 13.87 1.97 -5.80
N VAL A 103 14.72 1.76 -4.79
CA VAL A 103 15.79 0.74 -4.84
C VAL A 103 15.20 -0.65 -5.04
N LEU A 104 14.15 -1.01 -4.29
CA LEU A 104 13.49 -2.30 -4.46
C LEU A 104 12.76 -2.41 -5.79
N ALA A 105 12.10 -1.34 -6.26
CA ALA A 105 11.43 -1.34 -7.55
C ALA A 105 12.42 -1.56 -8.70
N LEU A 106 13.58 -0.89 -8.66
CA LEU A 106 14.66 -1.07 -9.62
C LEU A 106 15.23 -2.50 -9.59
N LEU A 107 15.60 -3.01 -8.41
CA LEU A 107 16.22 -4.33 -8.27
C LEU A 107 15.27 -5.51 -8.57
N ASN A 108 13.95 -5.32 -8.39
CA ASN A 108 12.95 -6.32 -8.75
C ASN A 108 12.50 -6.24 -10.22
N HIS A 109 12.92 -5.21 -10.95
CA HIS A 109 12.52 -5.04 -12.33
C HIS A 109 13.03 -6.22 -13.21
N PRO A 110 12.20 -6.81 -14.09
CA PRO A 110 12.58 -8.00 -14.88
C PRO A 110 13.82 -7.81 -15.78
N LEU A 111 14.07 -6.58 -16.21
CA LEU A 111 15.24 -6.21 -17.03
C LEU A 111 16.47 -5.81 -16.21
N ALA A 112 16.37 -5.62 -14.90
CA ALA A 112 17.54 -5.39 -14.07
C ALA A 112 18.36 -6.68 -13.94
N ARG A 113 19.69 -6.56 -14.02
CA ARG A 113 20.64 -7.68 -13.90
C ARG A 113 21.48 -7.63 -12.63
N LEU A 114 21.23 -6.63 -11.79
CA LEU A 114 21.91 -6.46 -10.50
C LEU A 114 21.30 -7.38 -9.45
N GLY A 115 22.15 -8.23 -8.87
CA GLY A 115 21.77 -9.09 -7.75
C GLY A 115 20.89 -10.27 -8.13
N GLN A 116 20.99 -11.34 -7.35
CA GLN A 116 20.09 -12.48 -7.46
C GLN A 116 18.82 -12.19 -6.66
N ARG A 117 17.65 -12.65 -7.12
CA ARG A 117 16.35 -12.45 -6.43
C ARG A 117 16.40 -12.78 -4.92
N ARG A 118 17.11 -13.85 -4.54
CA ARG A 118 17.32 -14.22 -3.13
C ARG A 118 18.09 -13.19 -2.32
N THR A 119 19.06 -12.52 -2.94
CA THR A 119 19.87 -11.47 -2.30
C THR A 119 19.05 -10.19 -2.16
N VAL A 120 18.25 -9.84 -3.18
CA VAL A 120 17.31 -8.70 -3.12
C VAL A 120 16.29 -8.88 -2.01
N ALA A 121 15.70 -10.08 -1.88
CA ALA A 121 14.79 -10.40 -0.78
C ALA A 121 15.48 -10.33 0.60
N ALA A 122 16.74 -10.74 0.69
CA ALA A 122 17.50 -10.62 1.94
C ALA A 122 17.87 -9.16 2.28
N LEU A 123 18.20 -8.35 1.26
CA LEU A 123 18.39 -6.90 1.39
C LEU A 123 17.10 -6.24 1.92
N GLU A 124 15.95 -6.59 1.35
CA GLU A 124 14.65 -6.10 1.80
C GLU A 124 14.42 -6.39 3.29
N LEU A 125 14.56 -7.67 3.67
CA LEU A 125 14.27 -8.15 5.03
C LEU A 125 15.28 -7.65 6.08
N GLY A 126 16.54 -7.49 5.68
CA GLY A 126 17.63 -7.15 6.59
C GLY A 126 17.91 -5.66 6.72
N VAL A 127 17.69 -4.88 5.65
CA VAL A 127 18.18 -3.49 5.55
C VAL A 127 17.06 -2.49 5.28
N LEU A 128 16.12 -2.80 4.38
CA LEU A 128 15.19 -1.81 3.83
C LEU A 128 13.83 -1.71 4.53
N ARG A 129 13.56 -2.59 5.50
CA ARG A 129 12.35 -2.59 6.33
C ARG A 129 12.62 -1.91 7.68
N GLY A 130 11.64 -1.13 8.14
CA GLY A 130 11.78 -0.28 9.33
C GLY A 130 12.38 1.08 9.00
N THR A 131 12.92 1.77 10.01
CA THR A 131 13.53 3.09 9.87
C THR A 131 14.92 2.96 9.22
N VAL A 132 15.05 3.32 7.96
CA VAL A 132 16.33 3.32 7.23
C VAL A 132 16.97 4.71 7.33
N PRO A 133 18.27 4.83 7.65
CA PRO A 133 18.95 6.12 7.62
C PRO A 133 18.82 6.82 6.26
N ARG A 134 18.46 8.10 6.27
CA ARG A 134 18.26 8.92 5.05
C ARG A 134 19.52 9.15 4.22
N ALA A 135 20.71 8.79 4.72
CA ALA A 135 21.97 8.81 3.99
C ALA A 135 22.05 7.64 2.99
N GLY A 136 21.17 7.66 1.99
CA GLY A 136 20.99 6.61 0.99
C GLY A 136 22.31 6.19 0.34
N LEU A 137 22.67 4.92 0.52
CA LEU A 137 23.87 4.24 -0.02
C LEU A 137 25.18 5.06 0.01
N ALA A 138 25.29 6.10 0.84
CA ALA A 138 26.46 6.97 0.90
C ALA A 138 27.57 6.29 1.69
N ASP A 139 27.19 5.60 2.77
CA ASP A 139 28.06 4.73 3.56
C ASP A 139 27.42 3.34 3.68
N ILE A 140 27.67 2.50 2.68
CA ILE A 140 27.14 1.14 2.62
C ILE A 140 27.64 0.32 3.82
N SER A 141 28.90 0.51 4.24
CA SER A 141 29.51 -0.23 5.34
C SER A 141 28.79 0.06 6.66
N SER A 142 28.53 1.34 6.97
CA SER A 142 27.78 1.75 8.16
C SER A 142 26.34 1.26 8.12
N LEU A 143 25.68 1.33 6.95
CA LEU A 143 24.32 0.82 6.76
C LEU A 143 24.23 -0.68 7.06
N ILE A 144 25.16 -1.48 6.55
CA ILE A 144 25.21 -2.93 6.79
C ILE A 144 25.57 -3.24 8.25
N ALA A 145 26.49 -2.50 8.85
CA ALA A 145 26.85 -2.68 10.26
C ALA A 145 25.64 -2.41 11.19
N GLY A 146 24.90 -1.32 10.94
CA GLY A 146 23.67 -1.00 11.65
C GLY A 146 22.59 -2.06 11.47
N ALA A 147 22.38 -2.53 10.24
CA ALA A 147 21.44 -3.61 9.92
C ALA A 147 21.78 -4.93 10.61
N ARG A 148 23.06 -5.30 10.69
CA ARG A 148 23.54 -6.49 11.40
C ARG A 148 23.35 -6.38 12.91
N ALA A 149 23.63 -5.21 13.48
CA ALA A 149 23.41 -4.96 14.91
C ALA A 149 21.92 -5.08 15.24
N ALA A 150 21.06 -4.45 14.43
CA ALA A 150 19.61 -4.56 14.57
C ALA A 150 19.12 -6.01 14.42
N ALA A 151 19.64 -6.77 13.45
CA ALA A 151 19.28 -8.18 13.27
C ALA A 151 19.70 -9.08 14.45
N SER A 152 20.72 -8.69 15.20
CA SER A 152 21.22 -9.43 16.37
C SER A 152 20.40 -9.16 17.65
N ASP A 153 19.51 -8.17 17.63
CA ASP A 153 18.68 -7.82 18.77
C ASP A 153 17.73 -8.98 19.18
N PRO A 154 17.56 -9.28 20.48
CA PRO A 154 16.67 -10.35 20.95
C PRO A 154 15.21 -10.23 20.46
N HIS A 155 14.74 -9.02 20.19
CA HIS A 155 13.40 -8.71 19.70
C HIS A 155 13.32 -8.55 18.18
N ALA A 156 14.44 -8.60 17.45
CA ALA A 156 14.42 -8.51 16.00
C ALA A 156 13.65 -9.66 15.33
N HIS A 157 13.10 -9.36 14.15
CA HIS A 157 12.31 -10.29 13.38
C HIS A 157 13.14 -11.53 12.97
N GLN A 158 12.54 -12.72 13.06
CA GLN A 158 13.22 -13.98 12.80
C GLN A 158 13.79 -14.08 11.37
N ALA A 159 13.16 -13.43 10.39
CA ALA A 159 13.66 -13.38 9.02
C ALA A 159 15.01 -12.66 8.92
N ALA A 160 15.21 -11.55 9.64
CA ALA A 160 16.48 -10.82 9.67
C ALA A 160 17.57 -11.63 10.40
N LYS A 161 17.22 -12.27 11.52
CA LYS A 161 18.11 -13.16 12.30
C LYS A 161 18.67 -14.33 11.51
N ARG A 162 17.92 -14.82 10.52
CA ARG A 162 18.32 -15.97 9.69
C ARG A 162 19.29 -15.58 8.57
N ILE A 163 19.59 -14.30 8.39
CA ILE A 163 20.57 -13.84 7.39
C ILE A 163 21.97 -14.15 7.92
N GLY A 164 22.62 -15.16 7.36
CA GLY A 164 24.00 -15.52 7.69
C GLY A 164 25.04 -14.61 7.00
N ASP A 165 26.28 -14.68 7.49
CA ASP A 165 27.39 -13.79 7.06
C ASP A 165 27.65 -13.81 5.55
N ALA A 166 27.58 -14.97 4.91
CA ALA A 166 27.75 -15.08 3.46
C ALA A 166 26.65 -14.35 2.68
N THR A 167 25.41 -14.30 3.22
CA THR A 167 24.32 -13.53 2.62
C THR A 167 24.51 -12.05 2.88
N TRP A 168 24.94 -11.64 4.07
CA TRP A 168 25.29 -10.25 4.35
C TRP A 168 26.38 -9.72 3.41
N GLY A 169 27.44 -10.50 3.15
CA GLY A 169 28.46 -10.12 2.18
C GLY A 169 27.92 -9.97 0.75
N ARG A 170 26.94 -10.80 0.35
CA ARG A 170 26.25 -10.64 -0.94
C ARG A 170 25.35 -9.40 -0.98
N ILE A 171 24.72 -9.04 0.13
CA ILE A 171 23.91 -7.81 0.23
C ILE A 171 24.82 -6.59 0.08
N GLU A 172 25.94 -6.56 0.80
CA GLU A 172 26.93 -5.49 0.71
C GLU A 172 27.46 -5.34 -0.72
N GLN A 173 27.88 -6.45 -1.35
CA GLN A 173 28.33 -6.43 -2.74
C GLN A 173 27.23 -5.93 -3.70
N LEU A 174 25.98 -6.36 -3.51
CA LEU A 174 24.86 -5.88 -4.33
C LEU A 174 24.67 -4.36 -4.22
N LEU A 175 24.79 -3.80 -3.02
CA LEU A 175 24.69 -2.35 -2.82
C LEU A 175 25.86 -1.60 -3.47
N VAL A 176 27.07 -2.17 -3.41
CA VAL A 176 28.26 -1.64 -4.11
C VAL A 176 28.05 -1.66 -5.62
N ASP A 177 27.59 -2.79 -6.18
CA ASP A 177 27.33 -2.95 -7.62
C ASP A 177 26.24 -1.96 -8.08
N LEU A 178 25.17 -1.81 -7.29
CA LEU A 178 24.11 -0.83 -7.55
C LEU A 178 24.63 0.60 -7.54
N ARG A 179 25.43 0.96 -6.53
CA ARG A 179 26.02 2.30 -6.43
C ARG A 179 26.94 2.56 -7.61
N SER A 180 27.76 1.59 -8.00
CA SER A 180 28.65 1.70 -9.16
C SER A 180 27.88 1.85 -10.47
N ALA A 181 26.80 1.09 -10.66
CA ALA A 181 25.96 1.19 -11.86
C ALA A 181 25.26 2.55 -11.97
N LEU A 182 24.85 3.14 -10.84
CA LEU A 182 24.17 4.44 -10.80
C LEU A 182 25.12 5.63 -10.58
N ASP A 183 26.43 5.38 -10.44
CA ASP A 183 27.43 6.42 -10.18
C ASP A 183 27.43 7.56 -11.22
N PRO A 184 27.29 7.30 -12.54
CA PRO A 184 27.24 8.37 -13.53
C PRO A 184 26.13 9.41 -13.25
N LEU A 185 25.02 8.97 -12.67
CA LEU A 185 23.91 9.84 -12.26
C LEU A 185 24.12 10.42 -10.86
N ALA A 186 24.55 9.59 -9.90
CA ALA A 186 24.69 9.97 -8.50
C ALA A 186 25.84 10.97 -8.25
N SER A 187 26.85 10.98 -9.13
CA SER A 187 28.01 11.88 -9.08
C SER A 187 27.71 13.28 -9.62
N ILE A 188 26.52 13.52 -10.20
CA ILE A 188 26.13 14.84 -10.67
C ILE A 188 25.61 15.66 -9.48
N GLU A 189 26.45 16.57 -8.98
CA GLU A 189 26.08 17.45 -7.86
C GLU A 189 25.25 18.66 -8.32
N GLY A 190 24.11 18.87 -7.68
CA GLY A 190 23.30 20.07 -7.83
C GLY A 190 22.61 20.17 -9.20
N ARG A 191 23.14 21.02 -10.08
CA ARG A 191 22.52 21.41 -11.35
C ARG A 191 23.46 21.11 -12.51
N ALA A 192 22.98 20.41 -13.52
CA ALA A 192 23.74 20.09 -14.72
C ALA A 192 22.91 20.25 -15.99
N ALA A 193 23.60 20.38 -17.12
CA ALA A 193 22.97 20.48 -18.42
C ALA A 193 22.29 19.16 -18.81
N LEU A 194 21.20 19.24 -19.57
CA LEU A 194 20.42 18.10 -20.04
C LEU A 194 21.30 17.05 -20.74
N GLY A 195 22.25 17.48 -21.57
CA GLY A 195 23.19 16.57 -22.24
C GLY A 195 24.01 15.71 -21.26
N VAL A 196 24.40 16.26 -20.11
CA VAL A 196 25.12 15.52 -19.06
C VAL A 196 24.21 14.48 -18.42
N TRP A 197 22.97 14.86 -18.08
CA TRP A 197 21.98 13.94 -17.54
C TRP A 197 21.64 12.81 -18.51
N LEU A 198 21.42 13.09 -19.80
CA LEU A 198 21.11 12.07 -20.81
C LEU A 198 22.26 11.06 -20.96
N ALA A 199 23.51 11.54 -21.04
CA ALA A 199 24.68 10.68 -21.15
C ALA A 199 24.87 9.78 -19.91
N ALA A 200 24.75 10.36 -18.72
CA ALA A 200 24.80 9.63 -17.46
C ALA A 200 23.67 8.61 -17.33
N HIS A 201 22.45 8.99 -17.71
CA HIS A 201 21.28 8.11 -17.66
C HIS A 201 21.43 6.92 -18.60
N ARG A 202 21.87 7.15 -19.85
CA ARG A 202 22.14 6.08 -20.82
C ARG A 202 23.19 5.10 -20.29
N SER A 203 24.28 5.62 -19.70
CA SER A 203 25.34 4.81 -19.10
C SER A 203 24.83 3.96 -17.94
N ALA A 204 24.09 4.57 -17.00
CA ALA A 204 23.52 3.88 -15.86
C ALA A 204 22.50 2.80 -16.26
N LEU A 205 21.65 3.08 -17.25
CA LEU A 205 20.69 2.12 -17.78
C LEU A 205 21.39 0.89 -18.36
N LEU A 206 22.47 1.07 -19.12
CA LEU A 206 23.26 -0.03 -19.67
C LEU A 206 23.94 -0.84 -18.56
N ALA A 207 24.49 -0.19 -17.53
CA ALA A 207 25.10 -0.88 -16.39
C ALA A 207 24.09 -1.73 -15.60
N VAL A 208 22.84 -1.27 -15.48
CA VAL A 208 21.77 -2.01 -14.78
C VAL A 208 21.19 -3.15 -15.62
N SER A 209 20.99 -2.95 -16.92
CA SER A 209 20.30 -3.91 -17.81
C SER A 209 21.21 -4.89 -18.55
N GLY A 210 22.50 -4.54 -18.72
CA GLY A 210 23.43 -5.26 -19.59
C GLY A 210 23.18 -5.00 -21.08
N GLU A 211 24.03 -5.58 -21.94
CA GLU A 211 23.98 -5.38 -23.40
C GLU A 211 22.89 -6.20 -24.12
N GLN A 212 22.33 -7.23 -23.47
CA GLN A 212 21.33 -8.11 -24.07
C GLN A 212 19.97 -8.11 -23.35
N ALA A 213 18.93 -8.10 -24.20
CA ALA A 213 17.53 -8.44 -23.93
C ALA A 213 16.62 -7.30 -23.46
N ALA A 214 16.55 -6.22 -24.23
CA ALA A 214 15.36 -5.39 -24.31
C ALA A 214 14.68 -5.56 -25.68
N ASP A 215 13.39 -5.26 -25.75
CA ASP A 215 12.65 -5.14 -27.01
C ASP A 215 13.43 -4.23 -27.98
N ALA A 216 13.80 -4.75 -29.16
CA ALA A 216 14.70 -4.07 -30.09
C ALA A 216 14.09 -2.76 -30.58
N GLU A 217 12.78 -2.76 -30.80
CA GLU A 217 12.00 -1.59 -31.18
C GLU A 217 12.02 -0.52 -30.07
N ALA A 218 11.72 -0.89 -28.82
CA ALA A 218 11.77 0.04 -27.70
C ALA A 218 13.20 0.58 -27.44
N GLY A 219 14.22 -0.28 -27.61
CA GLY A 219 15.62 0.09 -27.50
C GLY A 219 16.05 1.14 -28.53
N SER A 220 15.65 0.95 -29.80
CA SER A 220 15.90 1.94 -30.86
C SER A 220 15.21 3.27 -30.54
N MET A 221 13.92 3.25 -30.19
CA MET A 221 13.17 4.46 -29.89
C MET A 221 13.73 5.22 -28.69
N LEU A 222 14.22 4.51 -27.67
CA LEU A 222 14.86 5.14 -26.51
C LEU A 222 16.22 5.75 -26.87
N ALA A 223 17.02 5.07 -27.70
CA ALA A 223 18.28 5.62 -28.21
C ALA A 223 18.04 6.88 -29.06
N ASP A 224 17.08 6.82 -29.98
CA ASP A 224 16.68 7.96 -30.82
C ASP A 224 16.19 9.13 -29.98
N LEU A 225 15.47 8.88 -28.88
CA LEU A 225 15.05 9.91 -27.93
C LEU A 225 16.25 10.58 -27.26
N TYR A 226 17.22 9.81 -26.75
CA TYR A 226 18.44 10.37 -26.16
C TYR A 226 19.22 11.22 -27.16
N ASP A 227 19.41 10.72 -28.38
CA ASP A 227 20.18 11.39 -29.42
C ASP A 227 19.46 12.65 -29.92
N THR A 228 18.12 12.61 -30.06
CA THR A 228 17.31 13.79 -30.43
C THR A 228 17.40 14.89 -29.38
N LEU A 229 17.24 14.56 -28.10
CA LEU A 229 17.32 15.55 -27.02
C LEU A 229 18.76 16.10 -26.88
N GLY A 230 19.77 15.24 -27.01
CA GLY A 230 21.18 15.62 -26.91
C GLY A 230 21.70 16.42 -28.11
N GLY A 231 21.09 16.27 -29.29
CA GLY A 231 21.50 16.92 -30.54
C GLY A 231 20.91 18.33 -30.76
N THR A 232 20.14 18.86 -29.82
CA THR A 232 19.49 20.18 -29.93
C THR A 232 20.05 21.19 -28.93
N GLU A 233 19.75 22.48 -29.10
CA GLU A 233 20.10 23.51 -28.11
C GLU A 233 19.49 23.22 -26.71
N ALA A 234 18.41 22.43 -26.65
CA ALA A 234 17.80 21.99 -25.40
C ALA A 234 18.78 21.20 -24.52
N ALA A 235 19.82 20.59 -25.08
CA ALA A 235 20.87 19.91 -24.34
C ALA A 235 21.59 20.84 -23.33
N THR A 236 21.52 22.16 -23.52
CA THR A 236 22.11 23.18 -22.64
C THR A 236 21.20 23.59 -21.48
N LEU A 237 19.93 23.19 -21.48
CA LEU A 237 18.99 23.47 -20.39
C LEU A 237 19.48 22.82 -19.10
N ILE A 238 19.34 23.54 -17.99
CA ILE A 238 19.90 23.14 -16.70
C ILE A 238 18.80 22.51 -15.83
N PHE A 239 19.08 21.32 -15.30
CA PHE A 239 18.18 20.56 -14.46
C PHE A 239 18.84 20.15 -13.14
N THR A 240 18.06 20.08 -12.07
CA THR A 240 18.37 19.24 -10.91
C THR A 240 18.01 17.78 -11.20
N ALA A 241 18.43 16.83 -10.36
CA ALA A 241 18.05 15.42 -10.50
C ALA A 241 16.52 15.23 -10.49
N THR A 242 15.81 15.91 -9.58
CA THR A 242 14.34 15.84 -9.49
C THR A 242 13.67 16.41 -10.73
N ASP A 243 14.13 17.57 -11.22
CA ASP A 243 13.56 18.21 -12.40
C ASP A 243 13.79 17.36 -13.66
N TYR A 244 15.00 16.79 -13.80
CA TYR A 244 15.33 15.89 -14.92
C TYR A 244 14.47 14.63 -14.88
N ALA A 245 14.28 14.01 -13.72
CA ALA A 245 13.44 12.83 -13.57
C ALA A 245 12.00 13.12 -14.03
N ALA A 246 11.40 14.23 -13.57
CA ALA A 246 10.06 14.64 -13.96
C ALA A 246 9.96 14.99 -15.46
N PHE A 247 10.96 15.68 -16.00
CA PHE A 247 11.05 15.98 -17.43
C PHE A 247 11.13 14.71 -18.28
N PHE A 248 12.04 13.79 -17.94
CA PHE A 248 12.23 12.54 -18.65
C PHE A 248 10.97 11.68 -18.61
N ASP A 249 10.32 11.56 -17.45
CA ASP A 249 9.05 10.86 -17.26
C ASP A 249 7.95 11.36 -18.22
N ARG A 250 7.85 12.68 -18.35
CA ARG A 250 6.86 13.31 -19.24
C ARG A 250 7.16 13.06 -20.71
N ILE A 251 8.42 13.18 -21.13
CA ILE A 251 8.84 13.06 -22.54
C ILE A 251 8.82 11.61 -23.00
N ILE A 252 9.31 10.67 -22.20
CA ILE A 252 9.28 9.24 -22.55
C ILE A 252 7.83 8.71 -22.68
N GLY A 253 6.87 9.37 -22.02
CA GLY A 253 5.44 9.10 -22.18
C GLY A 253 4.84 9.59 -23.50
N GLU A 254 5.49 10.51 -24.22
CA GLU A 254 5.02 11.01 -25.52
C GLU A 254 5.54 10.20 -26.71
N VAL A 255 6.64 9.48 -26.52
CA VAL A 255 7.19 8.60 -27.55
C VAL A 255 6.36 7.33 -27.62
N SER A 256 5.86 6.98 -28.81
CA SER A 256 5.09 5.75 -29.01
C SER A 256 5.94 4.66 -29.66
N VAL A 257 5.90 3.46 -29.08
CA VAL A 257 6.53 2.24 -29.61
C VAL A 257 5.47 1.38 -30.27
N ARG A 258 5.72 0.99 -31.52
CA ARG A 258 4.86 0.07 -32.27
C ARG A 258 5.55 -1.29 -32.34
N SER A 259 4.91 -2.31 -31.78
CA SER A 259 5.42 -3.68 -31.90
C SER A 259 4.99 -4.28 -33.23
N SER A 260 5.96 -4.73 -34.02
CA SER A 260 5.72 -5.33 -35.33
C SER A 260 5.52 -6.86 -35.29
N ARG A 261 5.66 -7.47 -34.11
CA ARG A 261 5.67 -8.94 -33.96
C ARG A 261 4.27 -9.49 -33.69
N GLY A 262 3.91 -10.56 -34.40
CA GLY A 262 2.82 -11.46 -34.00
C GLY A 262 1.39 -10.98 -34.22
N SER A 263 1.17 -9.74 -34.68
CA SER A 263 -0.19 -9.20 -34.87
C SER A 263 -1.03 -10.02 -35.85
N HIS A 264 -2.26 -10.31 -35.44
CA HIS A 264 -3.21 -11.07 -36.24
C HIS A 264 -3.60 -10.28 -37.50
N PRO A 265 -3.39 -10.81 -38.72
CA PRO A 265 -3.47 -10.01 -39.95
C PRO A 265 -4.88 -9.49 -40.29
N ARG A 266 -5.93 -10.08 -39.68
CA ARG A 266 -7.34 -9.75 -39.95
C ARG A 266 -8.01 -8.88 -38.89
N ILE A 267 -7.33 -8.57 -37.78
CA ILE A 267 -7.89 -7.72 -36.71
C ILE A 267 -6.98 -6.52 -36.50
N LYS A 268 -7.55 -5.32 -36.39
CA LYS A 268 -6.81 -4.10 -36.09
C LYS A 268 -7.51 -3.25 -35.04
N ILE A 269 -6.74 -2.55 -34.21
CA ILE A 269 -7.23 -1.46 -33.35
C ILE A 269 -6.69 -0.15 -33.91
N LEU A 270 -7.59 0.81 -34.15
CA LEU A 270 -7.32 2.00 -34.95
C LEU A 270 -7.76 3.28 -34.22
N GLY A 271 -7.02 4.37 -34.46
CA GLY A 271 -7.50 5.72 -34.24
C GLY A 271 -8.44 6.19 -35.36
N LEU A 272 -9.14 7.31 -35.11
CA LEU A 272 -10.10 7.90 -36.06
C LEU A 272 -9.51 8.18 -37.45
N LEU A 273 -8.28 8.70 -37.48
CA LEU A 273 -7.62 9.10 -38.72
C LEU A 273 -7.19 7.89 -39.56
N GLU A 274 -6.66 6.85 -38.91
CA GLU A 274 -6.12 5.66 -39.57
C GLU A 274 -7.24 4.80 -40.15
N ALA A 275 -8.41 4.80 -39.50
CA ALA A 275 -9.59 4.08 -39.97
C ALA A 275 -10.10 4.56 -41.35
N ARG A 276 -9.78 5.79 -41.77
CA ARG A 276 -10.31 6.37 -43.04
C ARG A 276 -9.90 5.64 -44.30
N LEU A 277 -8.79 4.90 -44.27
CA LEU A 277 -8.20 4.24 -45.44
C LEU A 277 -8.39 2.72 -45.41
N LEU A 278 -9.17 2.20 -44.47
CA LEU A 278 -9.37 0.78 -44.27
C LEU A 278 -10.86 0.43 -44.39
N SER A 279 -11.15 -0.67 -45.08
CA SER A 279 -12.50 -1.18 -45.31
C SER A 279 -12.64 -2.61 -44.79
N PRO A 280 -12.64 -2.82 -43.46
CA PRO A 280 -12.86 -4.15 -42.90
C PRO A 280 -14.32 -4.60 -43.11
N ASP A 281 -14.55 -5.91 -43.07
CA ASP A 281 -15.90 -6.48 -43.17
C ASP A 281 -16.76 -6.15 -41.94
N VAL A 282 -16.13 -6.05 -40.76
CA VAL A 282 -16.77 -5.66 -39.50
C VAL A 282 -16.08 -4.44 -38.89
N MET A 283 -16.84 -3.35 -38.71
CA MET A 283 -16.35 -2.12 -38.10
C MET A 283 -16.95 -1.93 -36.70
N LEU A 284 -16.10 -1.81 -35.68
CA LEU A 284 -16.53 -1.57 -34.30
C LEU A 284 -16.19 -0.12 -33.92
N LEU A 285 -17.19 0.69 -33.60
CA LEU A 285 -17.02 2.06 -33.12
C LEU A 285 -17.28 2.09 -31.61
N ALA A 286 -16.25 2.39 -30.83
CA ALA A 286 -16.29 2.20 -29.39
C ALA A 286 -15.99 3.44 -28.57
N GLY A 287 -16.51 3.47 -27.33
CA GLY A 287 -16.45 4.64 -26.49
C GLY A 287 -17.36 5.76 -26.98
N LEU A 288 -18.56 5.43 -27.44
CA LEU A 288 -19.55 6.41 -27.95
C LEU A 288 -20.26 7.13 -26.80
N ASP A 289 -19.47 7.75 -25.93
CA ASP A 289 -19.90 8.65 -24.88
C ASP A 289 -19.50 10.09 -25.22
N GLU A 290 -20.25 11.05 -24.71
CA GLU A 290 -19.95 12.46 -24.89
C GLU A 290 -18.59 12.80 -24.28
N SER A 291 -17.82 13.69 -24.94
CA SER A 291 -16.41 14.05 -24.67
C SER A 291 -15.35 13.05 -25.12
N VAL A 292 -15.72 11.77 -25.30
CA VAL A 292 -14.89 10.74 -25.93
C VAL A 292 -15.11 10.75 -27.44
N TRP A 293 -16.37 10.64 -27.86
CA TRP A 293 -16.76 10.63 -29.27
C TRP A 293 -17.99 11.53 -29.49
N PRO A 294 -17.84 12.74 -30.05
CA PRO A 294 -16.60 13.35 -30.51
C PRO A 294 -15.69 13.79 -29.35
N PRO A 295 -14.35 13.78 -29.54
CA PRO A 295 -13.43 14.34 -28.57
C PRO A 295 -13.76 15.79 -28.25
N GLN A 296 -13.70 16.16 -26.97
CA GLN A 296 -13.94 17.53 -26.55
C GLN A 296 -12.95 18.49 -27.23
N ALA A 297 -13.47 19.56 -27.84
CA ALA A 297 -12.62 20.59 -28.42
C ALA A 297 -11.89 21.32 -27.28
N GLN A 298 -10.57 21.20 -27.24
CA GLN A 298 -9.73 21.94 -26.30
C GLN A 298 -9.35 23.30 -26.90
N THR A 299 -9.40 24.33 -26.06
CA THR A 299 -8.90 25.67 -26.42
C THR A 299 -7.40 25.69 -26.14
N ASP A 300 -6.60 26.20 -27.07
CA ASP A 300 -5.14 26.26 -26.91
C ASP A 300 -4.76 27.18 -25.73
N ALA A 301 -3.69 26.85 -25.01
CA ALA A 301 -3.20 27.64 -23.88
C ALA A 301 -2.68 29.04 -24.30
N PHE A 302 -2.25 29.18 -25.56
CA PHE A 302 -1.68 30.42 -26.11
C PHE A 302 -2.67 31.24 -26.93
N LEU A 303 -3.61 30.57 -27.62
CA LEU A 303 -4.54 31.21 -28.54
C LEU A 303 -5.98 30.90 -28.12
N ASN A 304 -6.64 31.91 -27.54
CA ASN A 304 -8.07 31.81 -27.28
C ASN A 304 -8.88 31.88 -28.60
N ARG A 305 -10.18 31.59 -28.51
CA ARG A 305 -11.08 31.55 -29.67
C ARG A 305 -11.09 32.87 -30.48
N PRO A 306 -11.23 34.06 -29.85
CA PRO A 306 -11.12 35.34 -30.58
C PRO A 306 -9.82 35.50 -31.37
N MET A 307 -8.68 35.21 -30.75
CA MET A 307 -7.37 35.34 -31.40
C MET A 307 -7.25 34.43 -32.63
N ARG A 308 -7.75 33.18 -32.55
CA ARG A 308 -7.76 32.27 -33.70
C ARG A 308 -8.61 32.82 -34.85
N ALA A 309 -9.77 33.40 -34.55
CA ALA A 309 -10.64 33.98 -35.55
C ALA A 309 -10.00 35.20 -36.24
N GLU A 310 -9.35 36.08 -35.47
CA GLU A 310 -8.65 37.26 -35.99
C GLU A 310 -7.46 36.87 -36.90
N LEU A 311 -6.78 35.76 -36.57
CA LEU A 311 -5.70 35.19 -37.39
C LEU A 311 -6.19 34.36 -38.57
N GLY A 312 -7.51 34.24 -38.80
CA GLY A 312 -8.08 33.41 -39.87
C GLY A 312 -7.88 31.91 -39.69
N LEU A 313 -7.55 31.46 -38.48
CA LEU A 313 -7.36 30.04 -38.17
C LEU A 313 -8.72 29.35 -37.95
N PRO A 314 -8.85 28.05 -38.32
CA PRO A 314 -10.10 27.32 -38.08
C PRO A 314 -10.47 27.28 -36.59
N PRO A 315 -11.76 27.27 -36.23
CA PRO A 315 -12.18 27.11 -34.84
C PRO A 315 -11.84 25.69 -34.32
N PRO A 316 -11.57 25.51 -33.01
CA PRO A 316 -11.34 24.19 -32.40
C PRO A 316 -12.45 23.18 -32.72
N GLU A 317 -13.70 23.64 -32.79
CA GLU A 317 -14.90 22.85 -33.06
C GLU A 317 -14.91 22.23 -34.46
N ARG A 318 -14.05 22.67 -35.40
CA ARG A 318 -13.88 21.99 -36.69
C ARG A 318 -13.54 20.51 -36.53
N ARG A 319 -12.83 20.15 -35.46
CA ARG A 319 -12.54 18.73 -35.13
C ARG A 319 -13.81 17.92 -34.88
N ILE A 320 -14.85 18.51 -34.30
CA ILE A 320 -16.15 17.85 -34.10
C ILE A 320 -16.77 17.49 -35.45
N GLY A 321 -16.72 18.41 -36.42
CA GLY A 321 -17.19 18.15 -37.79
C GLY A 321 -16.38 17.05 -38.48
N GLN A 322 -15.06 17.01 -38.26
CA GLN A 322 -14.21 15.95 -38.77
C GLN A 322 -14.56 14.59 -38.14
N THR A 323 -14.73 14.52 -36.81
CA THR A 323 -15.12 13.27 -36.15
C THR A 323 -16.52 12.80 -36.57
N ALA A 324 -17.44 13.73 -36.86
CA ALA A 324 -18.74 13.38 -37.43
C ALA A 324 -18.60 12.76 -38.84
N HIS A 325 -17.71 13.32 -39.68
CA HIS A 325 -17.39 12.73 -40.98
C HIS A 325 -16.79 11.33 -40.84
N ASP A 326 -15.82 11.16 -39.93
CA ASP A 326 -15.16 9.87 -39.67
C ASP A 326 -16.16 8.82 -39.17
N PHE A 327 -17.08 9.22 -38.30
CA PHE A 327 -18.17 8.37 -37.81
C PHE A 327 -19.09 7.92 -38.95
N VAL A 328 -19.52 8.84 -39.82
CA VAL A 328 -20.39 8.51 -40.97
C VAL A 328 -19.66 7.64 -41.99
N ALA A 329 -18.38 7.90 -42.27
CA ALA A 329 -17.58 7.09 -43.17
C ALA A 329 -17.45 5.65 -42.65
N ALA A 330 -17.20 5.47 -41.35
CA ALA A 330 -17.07 4.15 -40.74
C ALA A 330 -18.41 3.38 -40.67
N LEU A 331 -19.55 4.07 -40.65
CA LEU A 331 -20.88 3.46 -40.80
C LEU A 331 -21.13 2.83 -42.18
N GLY A 332 -20.28 3.09 -43.17
CA GLY A 332 -20.37 2.49 -44.50
C GLY A 332 -19.85 1.05 -44.61
N ALA A 333 -19.34 0.46 -43.51
CA ALA A 333 -18.87 -0.92 -43.50
C ALA A 333 -20.05 -1.92 -43.59
N PRO A 334 -19.85 -3.15 -44.12
CA PRO A 334 -20.91 -4.15 -44.27
C PRO A 334 -21.62 -4.50 -42.96
N ARG A 335 -20.87 -4.60 -41.86
CA ARG A 335 -21.41 -4.82 -40.52
C ARG A 335 -20.81 -3.82 -39.55
N VAL A 336 -21.64 -3.22 -38.70
CA VAL A 336 -21.18 -2.22 -37.73
C VAL A 336 -21.61 -2.59 -36.30
N VAL A 337 -20.69 -2.49 -35.36
CA VAL A 337 -20.99 -2.59 -33.92
C VAL A 337 -20.66 -1.26 -33.26
N LEU A 338 -21.66 -0.63 -32.67
CA LEU A 338 -21.54 0.58 -31.87
C LEU A 338 -21.45 0.16 -30.41
N SER A 339 -20.63 0.82 -29.60
CA SER A 339 -20.56 0.53 -28.17
C SER A 339 -20.35 1.76 -27.30
N ARG A 340 -20.89 1.67 -26.08
CA ARG A 340 -20.67 2.63 -24.99
C ARG A 340 -20.77 1.95 -23.63
N ALA A 341 -20.22 2.57 -22.60
CA ALA A 341 -20.36 2.16 -21.20
C ALA A 341 -21.23 3.17 -20.44
N LEU A 342 -22.22 2.70 -19.68
CA LEU A 342 -23.11 3.55 -18.87
C LEU A 342 -22.39 4.20 -17.69
N LYS A 343 -21.29 3.62 -17.23
CA LYS A 343 -20.42 4.16 -16.17
C LYS A 343 -18.96 4.05 -16.57
N ARG A 344 -18.18 5.10 -16.31
CA ARG A 344 -16.71 5.11 -16.41
C ARG A 344 -16.13 5.65 -15.10
N ALA A 345 -15.11 4.99 -14.56
CA ALA A 345 -14.55 5.33 -13.25
C ALA A 345 -15.62 5.54 -12.16
N GLY A 346 -16.64 4.67 -12.11
CA GLY A 346 -17.75 4.74 -11.15
C GLY A 346 -18.82 5.82 -11.43
N THR A 347 -18.60 6.72 -12.38
CA THR A 347 -19.51 7.84 -12.67
C THR A 347 -20.38 7.55 -13.90
N PRO A 348 -21.69 7.87 -13.88
CA PRO A 348 -22.56 7.74 -15.06
C PRO A 348 -22.07 8.59 -16.25
N THR A 349 -22.17 8.05 -17.46
CA THR A 349 -21.79 8.74 -18.70
C THR A 349 -23.00 9.20 -19.50
N VAL A 350 -22.80 10.24 -20.32
CA VAL A 350 -23.78 10.72 -21.30
C VAL A 350 -23.50 10.08 -22.65
N ALA A 351 -24.53 9.56 -23.33
CA ALA A 351 -24.37 8.98 -24.65
C ALA A 351 -23.85 10.01 -25.65
N SER A 352 -23.00 9.58 -26.59
CA SER A 352 -22.56 10.42 -27.71
C SER A 352 -23.75 11.06 -28.40
N ARG A 353 -23.64 12.36 -28.70
CA ARG A 353 -24.61 13.08 -29.53
C ARG A 353 -24.89 12.40 -30.87
N PHE A 354 -23.97 11.61 -31.42
CA PHE A 354 -24.19 10.87 -32.67
C PHE A 354 -25.16 9.71 -32.46
N LEU A 355 -24.98 8.92 -31.39
CA LEU A 355 -25.92 7.87 -31.00
C LEU A 355 -27.30 8.43 -30.70
N GLN A 356 -27.38 9.55 -29.97
CA GLN A 356 -28.67 10.18 -29.65
C GLN A 356 -29.42 10.60 -30.91
N ARG A 357 -28.72 11.15 -31.92
CA ARG A 357 -29.32 11.54 -33.21
C ARG A 357 -29.77 10.33 -34.02
N MET A 358 -28.97 9.25 -34.06
CA MET A 358 -29.38 8.00 -34.71
C MET A 358 -30.63 7.41 -34.05
N ALA A 359 -30.65 7.33 -32.72
CA ALA A 359 -31.81 6.85 -31.96
C ALA A 359 -33.08 7.67 -32.23
N ALA A 360 -32.94 8.99 -32.28
CA ALA A 360 -34.06 9.90 -32.56
C ALA A 360 -34.61 9.74 -33.98
N LEU A 361 -33.76 9.49 -34.97
CA LEU A 361 -34.16 9.27 -36.37
C LEU A 361 -34.73 7.86 -36.59
N ALA A 362 -34.13 6.83 -36.00
CA ALA A 362 -34.53 5.43 -36.13
C ALA A 362 -35.89 5.13 -35.48
N GLY A 363 -36.26 5.90 -34.46
CA GLY A 363 -37.44 5.62 -33.66
C GLY A 363 -37.25 4.41 -32.74
N LYS A 364 -38.21 4.23 -31.81
CA LYS A 364 -38.07 3.31 -30.68
C LYS A 364 -37.91 1.84 -31.09
N LYS A 365 -38.62 1.41 -32.14
CA LYS A 365 -38.65 0.01 -32.58
C LYS A 365 -37.31 -0.40 -33.20
N ILE A 366 -36.91 0.28 -34.28
CA ILE A 366 -35.66 -0.02 -35.01
C ILE A 366 -34.45 0.11 -34.08
N TRP A 367 -34.41 1.13 -33.22
CA TRP A 367 -33.32 1.28 -32.25
C TRP A 367 -33.31 0.18 -31.17
N SER A 368 -34.47 -0.39 -30.82
CA SER A 368 -34.53 -1.54 -29.92
C SER A 368 -33.95 -2.79 -30.56
N ASP A 369 -34.13 -2.97 -31.87
CA ASP A 369 -33.57 -4.10 -32.62
C ASP A 369 -32.03 -4.02 -32.64
N CYS A 370 -31.45 -2.83 -32.87
CA CYS A 370 -30.01 -2.61 -32.76
C CYS A 370 -29.47 -2.95 -31.36
N ARG A 371 -30.19 -2.56 -30.29
CA ARG A 371 -29.81 -2.87 -28.90
C ARG A 371 -29.91 -4.36 -28.61
N ALA A 372 -30.95 -5.04 -29.08
CA ALA A 372 -31.07 -6.49 -28.94
C ALA A 372 -29.92 -7.22 -29.66
N ALA A 373 -29.53 -6.74 -30.85
CA ALA A 373 -28.39 -7.28 -31.58
C ALA A 373 -27.06 -7.12 -30.83
N GLY A 374 -26.87 -6.03 -30.07
CA GLY A 374 -25.68 -5.82 -29.24
C GLY A 374 -25.71 -6.54 -27.88
N GLU A 375 -26.89 -6.71 -27.28
CA GLU A 375 -27.07 -7.44 -26.01
C GLU A 375 -26.58 -8.89 -26.12
N ARG A 376 -26.53 -9.49 -27.32
CA ARG A 376 -25.93 -10.81 -27.54
C ARG A 376 -24.48 -10.88 -27.03
N TYR A 377 -23.68 -9.83 -27.28
CA TYR A 377 -22.27 -9.79 -26.91
C TYR A 377 -22.12 -9.64 -25.39
N LEU A 378 -23.01 -8.86 -24.77
CA LEU A 378 -23.08 -8.74 -23.31
C LEU A 378 -23.54 -10.05 -22.66
N ALA A 379 -24.49 -10.76 -23.27
CA ALA A 379 -24.93 -12.07 -22.80
C ALA A 379 -23.79 -13.10 -22.87
N TRP A 380 -23.02 -13.12 -23.95
CA TRP A 380 -21.82 -13.95 -24.06
C TRP A 380 -20.75 -13.57 -23.04
N ALA A 381 -20.49 -12.27 -22.85
CA ALA A 381 -19.56 -11.79 -21.83
C ALA A 381 -19.95 -12.28 -20.42
N ARG A 382 -21.23 -12.14 -20.05
CA ARG A 382 -21.75 -12.63 -18.76
C ARG A 382 -21.68 -14.15 -18.65
N ALA A 383 -21.95 -14.88 -19.74
CA ALA A 383 -21.91 -16.34 -19.75
C ALA A 383 -20.48 -16.88 -19.61
N LEU A 384 -19.51 -16.21 -20.24
CA LEU A 384 -18.10 -16.60 -20.23
C LEU A 384 -17.49 -16.57 -18.82
N ASP A 385 -17.88 -15.58 -18.02
CA ASP A 385 -17.39 -15.39 -16.65
C ASP A 385 -18.34 -15.99 -15.58
N ARG A 386 -19.43 -16.64 -15.98
CA ARG A 386 -20.38 -17.24 -15.04
C ARG A 386 -19.83 -18.55 -14.48
N PRO A 387 -19.59 -18.66 -13.16
CA PRO A 387 -19.16 -19.93 -12.57
C PRO A 387 -20.31 -20.95 -12.63
N ALA A 388 -19.97 -22.23 -12.79
CA ALA A 388 -20.94 -23.32 -12.80
C ALA A 388 -21.72 -23.42 -11.47
N ALA A 389 -21.06 -23.11 -10.35
CA ALA A 389 -21.67 -23.02 -9.03
C ALA A 389 -21.05 -21.86 -8.24
N ALA A 390 -21.90 -21.11 -7.52
CA ALA A 390 -21.45 -20.10 -6.56
C ALA A 390 -21.40 -20.72 -5.16
N ILE A 391 -20.21 -20.83 -4.59
CA ILE A 391 -20.02 -21.38 -3.23
C ILE A 391 -20.00 -20.19 -2.26
N ARG A 392 -20.92 -20.19 -1.29
CA ARG A 392 -20.86 -19.24 -0.17
C ARG A 392 -19.79 -19.70 0.79
N ILE A 393 -18.82 -18.83 1.03
CA ILE A 393 -17.77 -19.01 2.02
C ILE A 393 -18.19 -18.35 3.35
N ALA A 394 -17.61 -18.79 4.46
CA ALA A 394 -17.81 -18.22 5.79
C ALA A 394 -16.50 -17.56 6.26
N PRO A 395 -16.54 -16.64 7.24
CA PRO A 395 -15.33 -16.08 7.82
C PRO A 395 -14.43 -17.17 8.43
N PRO A 396 -13.09 -17.02 8.36
CA PRO A 396 -12.17 -17.97 8.98
C PRO A 396 -12.44 -18.17 10.48
N ALA A 397 -12.63 -19.43 10.88
CA ALA A 397 -12.84 -19.83 12.27
C ALA A 397 -11.93 -21.04 12.63
N PRO A 398 -10.60 -20.86 12.64
CA PRO A 398 -9.66 -21.96 12.84
C PRO A 398 -9.78 -22.58 14.24
N ARG A 399 -9.75 -23.92 14.28
CA ARG A 399 -9.78 -24.74 15.50
C ARG A 399 -8.51 -25.61 15.56
N PRO A 400 -7.36 -25.04 15.96
CA PRO A 400 -6.12 -25.81 16.03
C PRO A 400 -6.21 -26.89 17.13
N PRO A 401 -5.57 -28.07 16.93
CA PRO A 401 -5.44 -29.10 17.95
C PRO A 401 -4.86 -28.57 19.27
N LEU A 402 -5.26 -29.12 20.42
CA LEU A 402 -4.82 -28.65 21.75
C LEU A 402 -3.30 -28.63 21.90
N ALA A 403 -2.61 -29.63 21.33
CA ALA A 403 -1.16 -29.76 21.39
C ALA A 403 -0.40 -28.57 20.75
N LEU A 404 -1.04 -27.82 19.85
CA LEU A 404 -0.45 -26.65 19.20
C LEU A 404 -0.83 -25.32 19.88
N ARG A 405 -1.79 -25.33 20.80
CA ARG A 405 -2.26 -24.11 21.47
C ARG A 405 -1.21 -23.60 22.45
N PRO A 406 -1.03 -22.28 22.56
CA PRO A 406 -0.01 -21.71 23.44
C PRO A 406 -0.33 -22.01 24.90
N ARG A 407 0.61 -22.65 25.60
CA ARG A 407 0.57 -22.86 27.06
C ARG A 407 1.29 -21.77 27.86
N ARG A 408 1.80 -20.75 27.16
CA ARG A 408 2.47 -19.59 27.74
C ARG A 408 2.09 -18.33 26.99
N LEU A 409 1.52 -17.34 27.67
CA LEU A 409 1.24 -16.02 27.12
C LEU A 409 1.63 -14.92 28.10
N SER A 410 2.01 -13.76 27.55
CA SER A 410 2.17 -12.56 28.36
C SER A 410 0.83 -11.91 28.66
N VAL A 411 0.76 -11.10 29.71
CA VAL A 411 -0.43 -10.28 30.05
C VAL A 411 -0.90 -9.44 28.86
N THR A 412 0.02 -8.81 28.12
CA THR A 412 -0.31 -8.07 26.87
C THR A 412 -0.94 -8.97 25.80
N ARG A 413 -0.54 -10.24 25.73
CA ARG A 413 -1.12 -11.22 24.80
C ARG A 413 -2.44 -11.80 25.30
N ILE A 414 -2.72 -11.77 26.60
CA ILE A 414 -4.07 -12.05 27.11
C ILE A 414 -5.06 -10.99 26.63
N GLU A 415 -4.67 -9.72 26.63
CA GLU A 415 -5.49 -8.66 26.03
C GLU A 415 -5.78 -8.95 24.54
N THR A 416 -4.73 -9.33 23.79
CA THR A 416 -4.87 -9.74 22.39
C THR A 416 -5.80 -10.95 22.25
N LEU A 417 -5.68 -11.97 23.10
CA LEU A 417 -6.53 -13.16 23.09
C LEU A 417 -8.00 -12.82 23.29
N ARG A 418 -8.33 -11.86 24.17
CA ARG A 418 -9.73 -11.44 24.39
C ARG A 418 -10.27 -10.59 23.23
N ARG A 419 -9.45 -9.69 22.66
CA ARG A 419 -9.86 -8.76 21.61
C ARG A 419 -9.89 -9.39 20.21
N ASP A 420 -8.89 -10.18 19.89
CA ASP A 420 -8.67 -10.79 18.58
C ASP A 420 -7.93 -12.15 18.73
N PRO A 421 -8.62 -13.22 19.15
CA PRO A 421 -8.03 -14.56 19.22
C PRO A 421 -7.29 -14.96 17.93
N TYR A 422 -7.81 -14.61 16.77
CA TYR A 422 -7.17 -14.92 15.48
C TYR A 422 -5.72 -14.40 15.39
N ALA A 423 -5.40 -13.25 16.00
CA ALA A 423 -4.03 -12.76 16.06
C ALA A 423 -3.10 -13.68 16.87
N ILE A 424 -3.60 -14.28 17.95
CA ILE A 424 -2.84 -15.30 18.71
C ILE A 424 -2.64 -16.56 17.87
N PHE A 425 -3.66 -16.99 17.12
CA PHE A 425 -3.53 -18.11 16.20
C PHE A 425 -2.46 -17.84 15.13
N ALA A 426 -2.50 -16.70 14.45
CA ALA A 426 -1.52 -16.36 13.43
C ALA A 426 -0.10 -16.21 14.01
N GLU A 427 0.05 -15.49 15.12
CA GLU A 427 1.36 -15.17 15.70
C GLU A 427 2.00 -16.36 16.43
N ARG A 428 1.24 -17.09 17.25
CA ARG A 428 1.79 -18.12 18.16
C ARG A 428 1.68 -19.53 17.59
N ILE A 429 0.64 -19.82 16.81
CA ILE A 429 0.39 -21.17 16.28
C ILE A 429 0.99 -21.29 14.88
N LEU A 430 0.62 -20.40 13.95
CA LEU A 430 1.20 -20.39 12.59
C LEU A 430 2.59 -19.76 12.53
N ARG A 431 2.97 -19.00 13.57
CA ARG A 431 4.27 -18.32 13.68
C ARG A 431 4.50 -17.28 12.57
N PHE A 432 3.42 -16.65 12.13
CA PHE A 432 3.48 -15.49 11.25
C PHE A 432 3.71 -14.25 12.08
N ALA A 433 4.94 -13.76 12.11
CA ALA A 433 5.24 -12.45 12.63
C ALA A 433 5.10 -11.41 11.51
N PRO A 434 4.43 -10.27 11.76
CA PRO A 434 4.31 -9.21 10.77
C PRO A 434 5.69 -8.60 10.50
N LEU A 435 5.96 -8.31 9.23
CA LEU A 435 7.15 -7.56 8.83
C LEU A 435 6.91 -6.07 9.06
N ASN A 436 7.97 -5.34 9.46
CA ASN A 436 7.93 -3.88 9.45
C ASN A 436 7.70 -3.38 8.01
N PRO A 437 6.94 -2.29 7.80
CA PRO A 437 6.82 -1.66 6.50
C PRO A 437 8.19 -1.28 5.89
N ILE A 438 8.23 -1.19 4.56
CA ILE A 438 9.38 -0.64 3.85
C ILE A 438 9.38 0.87 4.08
N ASP A 439 10.57 1.45 4.29
CA ASP A 439 10.75 2.90 4.49
C ASP A 439 9.81 3.46 5.59
N LEU A 440 9.81 2.79 6.75
CA LEU A 440 8.97 3.23 7.87
C LEU A 440 9.50 4.57 8.37
N ALA A 441 8.79 5.65 8.08
CA ALA A 441 8.99 6.90 8.80
C ALA A 441 8.75 6.64 10.30
N MET A 442 9.66 7.09 11.17
CA MET A 442 9.53 6.85 12.61
C MET A 442 8.15 7.31 13.10
N GLY A 443 7.32 6.35 13.50
CA GLY A 443 5.98 6.60 13.98
C GLY A 443 5.93 6.82 15.49
N ALA A 444 4.74 7.18 16.00
CA ALA A 444 4.50 7.32 17.44
C ALA A 444 4.84 6.06 18.26
N ARG A 445 4.86 4.88 17.62
CA ARG A 445 5.18 3.59 18.25
C ARG A 445 6.66 3.48 18.63
N ASP A 446 7.56 3.73 17.68
CA ASP A 446 9.02 3.65 17.92
C ASP A 446 9.47 4.75 18.89
N PHE A 447 8.85 5.94 18.77
CA PHE A 447 8.98 7.00 19.77
C PHE A 447 8.61 6.52 21.17
N GLY A 448 7.47 5.83 21.29
CA GLY A 448 6.99 5.26 22.55
C GLY A 448 7.97 4.25 23.14
N ILE A 449 8.44 3.30 22.33
CA ILE A 449 9.37 2.25 22.77
C ILE A 449 10.68 2.87 23.28
N ASN A 450 11.30 3.76 22.52
CA ASN A 450 12.60 4.34 22.90
C ASN A 450 12.50 5.22 24.15
N LEU A 451 11.42 6.01 24.28
CA LEU A 451 11.21 6.81 25.48
C LEU A 451 10.94 5.93 26.70
N HIS A 452 10.17 4.86 26.53
CA HIS A 452 9.87 3.89 27.59
C HIS A 452 11.14 3.20 28.11
N LEU A 453 11.99 2.70 27.19
CA LEU A 453 13.30 2.13 27.52
C LEU A 453 14.20 3.14 28.26
N ALA A 454 14.20 4.41 27.84
CA ALA A 454 14.99 5.45 28.52
C ALA A 454 14.53 5.66 29.97
N LEU A 455 13.20 5.66 30.20
CA LEU A 455 12.62 5.78 31.53
C LEU A 455 12.88 4.54 32.39
N GLY A 456 12.81 3.35 31.80
CA GLY A 456 13.10 2.09 32.46
C GLY A 456 14.56 1.99 32.91
N GLU A 457 15.51 2.30 32.01
CA GLU A 457 16.95 2.38 32.34
C GLU A 457 17.22 3.37 33.47
N PHE A 458 16.64 4.57 33.39
CA PHE A 458 16.82 5.60 34.40
C PHE A 458 16.23 5.21 35.76
N THR A 459 15.02 4.64 35.77
CA THR A 459 14.37 4.19 37.00
C THR A 459 15.16 3.05 37.66
N ARG A 460 15.74 2.14 36.85
CA ARG A 460 16.59 1.07 37.34
C ARG A 460 17.91 1.58 37.91
N GLU A 461 18.57 2.52 37.24
CA GLU A 461 19.83 3.15 37.71
C GLU A 461 19.62 3.88 39.05
N PHE A 462 18.49 4.57 39.20
CA PHE A 462 18.18 5.39 40.37
C PHE A 462 17.07 4.81 41.25
N ALA A 463 17.02 3.49 41.42
CA ALA A 463 15.99 2.83 42.23
C ALA A 463 16.04 3.20 43.74
N GLY A 464 17.13 3.82 44.21
CA GLY A 464 17.26 4.35 45.58
C GLY A 464 16.48 5.66 45.82
N ASN A 465 16.32 6.09 47.08
CA ASN A 465 15.38 7.16 47.45
C ASN A 465 15.77 8.61 47.07
N VAL A 466 16.92 8.84 46.39
CA VAL A 466 17.39 10.19 46.04
C VAL A 466 17.80 10.26 44.58
N LEU A 467 17.17 11.17 43.82
CA LEU A 467 17.57 11.50 42.47
C LEU A 467 18.86 12.33 42.47
N PRO A 468 19.77 12.13 41.51
CA PRO A 468 20.98 12.93 41.43
C PRO A 468 20.68 14.34 40.91
N GLN A 469 21.55 15.31 41.22
CA GLN A 469 21.38 16.70 40.78
C GLN A 469 21.42 16.86 39.25
N ASP A 470 22.09 15.96 38.54
CA ASP A 470 22.21 15.92 37.07
C ASP A 470 21.20 14.96 36.41
N ALA A 471 20.15 14.53 37.12
CA ALA A 471 19.14 13.58 36.65
C ALA A 471 18.59 13.89 35.25
N ARG A 472 18.27 15.16 34.99
CA ARG A 472 17.78 15.62 33.68
C ARG A 472 18.78 15.39 32.56
N ALA A 473 20.04 15.73 32.79
CA ALA A 473 21.10 15.57 31.79
C ALA A 473 21.34 14.09 31.47
N ARG A 474 21.31 13.21 32.48
CA ARG A 474 21.47 11.77 32.30
C ARG A 474 20.33 11.14 31.51
N LEU A 475 19.08 11.47 31.85
CA LEU A 475 17.91 10.94 31.14
C LEU A 475 17.86 11.44 29.67
N LEU A 476 18.23 12.70 29.42
CA LEU A 476 18.38 13.20 28.04
C LEU A 476 19.48 12.48 27.27
N ALA A 477 20.62 12.18 27.91
CA ALA A 477 21.70 11.42 27.28
C ALA A 477 21.27 9.98 26.95
N ALA A 478 20.55 9.31 27.87
CA ALA A 478 19.99 7.98 27.64
C ALA A 478 18.98 7.98 26.48
N ALA A 479 18.05 8.94 26.46
CA ALA A 479 17.12 9.11 25.35
C ALA A 479 17.87 9.34 24.02
N ARG A 480 18.86 10.23 23.99
CA ARG A 480 19.63 10.51 22.77
C ARG A 480 20.34 9.27 22.22
N ARG A 481 20.90 8.45 23.11
CA ARG A 481 21.53 7.17 22.77
C ARG A 481 20.51 6.17 22.19
N LEU A 482 19.33 6.06 22.78
CA LEU A 482 18.28 5.12 22.34
C LEU A 482 17.59 5.54 21.04
N PHE A 483 17.48 6.84 20.77
CA PHE A 483 17.03 7.35 19.46
C PHE A 483 18.09 7.21 18.35
N GLY A 484 19.36 6.95 18.71
CA GLY A 484 20.42 6.62 17.75
C GLY A 484 20.61 7.68 16.66
N ALA A 485 20.76 7.24 15.41
CA ALA A 485 20.93 8.11 14.24
C ALA A 485 19.79 9.12 14.02
N LEU A 486 18.59 8.86 14.58
CA LEU A 486 17.47 9.82 14.49
C LEU A 486 17.62 10.98 15.47
N GLY A 487 18.38 10.81 16.55
CA GLY A 487 18.82 11.91 17.42
C GLY A 487 19.77 12.90 16.75
N GLU A 488 20.11 12.66 15.48
CA GLU A 488 20.94 13.52 14.62
C GLU A 488 20.15 14.05 13.40
N ASP A 489 18.94 13.56 13.12
CA ASP A 489 18.10 14.03 12.03
C ASP A 489 17.51 15.42 12.34
N ALA A 490 17.63 16.33 11.38
CA ALA A 490 17.24 17.73 11.56
C ALA A 490 15.72 17.90 11.79
N ASP A 491 14.87 17.14 11.09
CA ASP A 491 13.42 17.21 11.26
C ASP A 491 13.02 16.66 12.64
N PHE A 492 13.60 15.54 13.03
CA PHE A 492 13.37 14.93 14.34
C PHE A 492 13.78 15.87 15.48
N LEU A 493 14.98 16.47 15.38
CA LEU A 493 15.48 17.43 16.34
C LEU A 493 14.62 18.70 16.42
N ALA A 494 14.08 19.18 15.29
CA ALA A 494 13.22 20.36 15.28
C ALA A 494 11.82 20.11 15.86
N PHE A 495 11.20 18.97 15.52
CA PHE A 495 9.77 18.74 15.81
C PHE A 495 9.49 17.79 16.98
N GLN A 496 10.33 16.78 17.21
CA GLN A 496 10.09 15.75 18.23
C GLN A 496 10.94 15.95 19.49
N TRP A 497 12.18 16.40 19.37
CA TRP A 497 13.07 16.58 20.52
C TRP A 497 12.50 17.53 21.59
N PRO A 498 11.88 18.69 21.26
CA PRO A 498 11.25 19.56 22.27
C PRO A 498 10.06 18.91 22.99
N ARG A 499 9.45 17.86 22.41
CA ARG A 499 8.41 17.06 23.08
C ARG A 499 9.03 16.07 24.06
N ILE A 500 10.15 15.44 23.69
CA ILE A 500 10.91 14.54 24.57
C ILE A 500 11.40 15.30 25.81
N GLU A 501 11.96 16.49 25.64
CA GLU A 501 12.42 17.33 26.75
C GLU A 501 11.29 17.64 27.73
N ARG A 502 10.11 18.04 27.23
CA ARG A 502 8.93 18.29 28.07
C ARG A 502 8.43 17.04 28.81
N ASN A 503 8.45 15.89 28.16
CA ASN A 503 8.05 14.62 28.77
C ASN A 503 9.01 14.22 29.90
N ILE A 504 10.32 14.39 29.68
CA ILE A 504 11.36 14.17 30.69
C ILE A 504 11.20 15.13 31.87
N ASP A 505 10.95 16.41 31.60
CA ASP A 505 10.76 17.41 32.64
C ASP A 505 9.51 17.12 33.48
N PHE A 506 8.41 16.67 32.85
CA PHE A 506 7.23 16.19 33.57
C PHE A 506 7.55 14.97 34.43
N PHE A 507 8.18 13.95 33.83
CA PHE A 507 8.53 12.70 34.53
C PHE A 507 9.38 12.99 35.77
N LEU A 508 10.41 13.84 35.68
CA LEU A 508 11.28 14.15 36.81
C LEU A 508 10.57 14.89 37.95
N ARG A 509 9.61 15.78 37.63
CA ARG A 509 8.78 16.43 38.66
C ARG A 509 7.89 15.42 39.35
N TRP A 510 7.16 14.63 38.56
CA TRP A 510 6.29 13.55 39.04
C TRP A 510 7.06 12.55 39.91
N GLU A 511 8.26 12.17 39.48
CA GLU A 511 9.15 11.24 40.18
C GLU A 511 9.61 11.78 41.55
N SER A 512 10.00 13.06 41.59
CA SER A 512 10.46 13.73 42.82
C SER A 512 9.35 13.82 43.88
N GLU A 513 8.12 14.12 43.46
CA GLU A 513 6.95 14.21 44.35
C GLU A 513 6.60 12.84 44.92
N ARG A 514 6.57 11.80 44.08
CA ARG A 514 6.13 10.46 44.46
C ARG A 514 7.13 9.75 45.40
N ARG A 515 8.44 9.91 45.18
CA ARG A 515 9.50 9.27 45.99
C ARG A 515 9.44 9.56 47.49
N GLN A 516 8.82 10.67 47.92
CA GLN A 516 8.77 11.05 49.33
C GLN A 516 7.99 10.04 50.21
N GLY A 517 7.01 9.33 49.63
CA GLY A 517 6.15 8.36 50.33
C GLY A 517 6.61 6.90 50.21
N LEU A 518 7.56 6.60 49.31
CA LEU A 518 7.91 5.24 48.95
C LEU A 518 8.94 4.62 49.90
N ALA A 519 8.86 3.31 50.05
CA ALA A 519 9.90 2.48 50.67
C ALA A 519 10.86 1.89 49.62
N THR A 520 10.33 1.42 48.49
CA THR A 520 11.13 0.77 47.44
C THR A 520 10.45 0.90 46.08
N ILE A 521 11.25 1.05 45.01
CA ILE A 521 10.81 1.03 43.62
C ILE A 521 11.41 -0.18 42.94
N PHE A 522 10.58 -0.96 42.25
CA PHE A 522 10.98 -2.07 41.39
C PHE A 522 10.68 -1.66 39.95
N SER A 523 11.67 -1.72 39.05
CA SER A 523 11.53 -1.30 37.65
C SER A 523 11.83 -2.46 36.71
N GLU A 524 11.02 -2.61 35.66
CA GLU A 524 11.10 -3.69 34.67
C GLU A 524 11.21 -5.09 35.30
N VAL A 525 10.39 -5.33 36.32
CA VAL A 525 10.44 -6.58 37.08
C VAL A 525 9.63 -7.67 36.37
N ALA A 526 10.28 -8.81 36.13
CA ALA A 526 9.65 -9.96 35.50
C ALA A 526 8.82 -10.77 36.50
N GLY A 527 7.61 -11.13 36.11
CA GLY A 527 6.71 -11.99 36.87
C GLY A 527 6.32 -13.24 36.09
N THR A 528 6.25 -14.38 36.77
CA THR A 528 5.79 -15.66 36.20
C THR A 528 4.82 -16.32 37.15
N LEU A 529 3.64 -16.68 36.65
CA LEU A 529 2.60 -17.37 37.39
C LEU A 529 2.16 -18.62 36.64
N ASP A 530 2.33 -19.77 37.28
CA ASP A 530 1.80 -21.04 36.77
C ASP A 530 0.37 -21.26 37.26
N ILE A 531 -0.51 -21.56 36.31
CA ILE A 531 -1.95 -21.74 36.49
C ILE A 531 -2.30 -23.17 36.12
N ALA A 532 -2.89 -23.92 37.05
CA ALA A 532 -3.43 -25.25 36.75
C ALA A 532 -4.69 -25.13 35.89
N LEU A 533 -4.74 -25.88 34.79
CA LEU A 533 -5.89 -25.96 33.89
C LEU A 533 -6.75 -27.20 34.20
N PRO A 534 -8.03 -27.24 33.79
CA PRO A 534 -8.91 -28.39 34.04
C PRO A 534 -8.46 -29.69 33.37
N ASP A 535 -7.66 -29.61 32.31
CA ASP A 535 -7.08 -30.76 31.61
C ASP A 535 -5.88 -31.37 32.37
N GLY A 536 -5.52 -30.81 33.53
CA GLY A 536 -4.39 -31.25 34.36
C GLY A 536 -3.04 -30.67 33.93
N GLU A 537 -3.01 -29.89 32.84
CA GLU A 537 -1.83 -29.20 32.35
C GLU A 537 -1.62 -27.85 33.05
N THR A 538 -0.42 -27.28 32.88
CA THR A 538 -0.07 -25.97 33.42
C THR A 538 -0.04 -24.91 32.33
N PHE A 539 -0.66 -23.76 32.58
CA PHE A 539 -0.54 -22.55 31.78
C PHE A 539 0.36 -21.53 32.48
N THR A 540 1.38 -21.04 31.80
CA THR A 540 2.30 -20.04 32.35
C THR A 540 1.90 -18.63 31.88
N LEU A 541 1.45 -17.80 32.80
CA LEU A 541 1.22 -16.37 32.59
C LEU A 541 2.49 -15.59 32.93
N THR A 542 2.94 -14.73 32.02
CA THR A 542 4.14 -13.89 32.24
C THR A 542 3.83 -12.41 32.13
N ALA A 543 4.54 -11.58 32.90
CA ALA A 543 4.48 -10.13 32.79
C ALA A 543 5.87 -9.53 32.97
N ILE A 544 6.07 -8.33 32.41
CA ILE A 544 7.15 -7.43 32.80
C ILE A 544 6.43 -6.17 33.22
N ALA A 545 6.42 -5.89 34.52
CA ALA A 545 5.81 -4.68 35.04
C ALA A 545 6.81 -3.54 34.88
N ASP A 546 6.40 -2.44 34.23
CA ASP A 546 7.27 -1.28 34.01
C ASP A 546 7.80 -0.75 35.33
N ARG A 547 6.90 -0.58 36.30
CA ARG A 547 7.23 -0.16 37.66
C ARG A 547 6.22 -0.65 38.68
N ILE A 548 6.73 -1.19 39.78
CA ILE A 548 5.98 -1.52 40.99
C ILE A 548 6.56 -0.70 42.14
N GLU A 549 5.70 0.02 42.84
CA GLU A 549 6.07 0.81 44.00
C GLU A 549 5.56 0.15 45.27
N ARG A 550 6.39 0.17 46.31
CA ARG A 550 6.01 -0.23 47.65
C ARG A 550 6.04 0.98 48.57
N ASP A 551 4.89 1.31 49.15
CA ASP A 551 4.74 2.35 50.16
C ASP A 551 5.33 1.89 51.51
N ARG A 552 5.58 2.85 52.42
CA ARG A 552 6.10 2.55 53.77
C ARG A 552 5.15 1.72 54.64
N ASP A 553 3.86 1.74 54.34
CA ASP A 553 2.84 0.89 54.99
C ASP A 553 2.78 -0.53 54.39
N GLY A 554 3.58 -0.82 53.36
CA GLY A 554 3.62 -2.10 52.65
C GLY A 554 2.59 -2.24 51.53
N SER A 555 1.86 -1.18 51.19
CA SER A 555 0.96 -1.15 50.04
C SER A 555 1.72 -1.17 48.71
N LEU A 556 1.14 -1.79 47.68
CA LEU A 556 1.71 -1.91 46.34
C LEU A 556 0.91 -1.11 45.32
N THR A 557 1.62 -0.34 44.49
CA THR A 557 1.07 0.42 43.35
C THR A 557 1.76 0.00 42.06
N PHE A 558 0.98 -0.31 41.03
CA PHE A 558 1.47 -0.71 39.70
C PHE A 558 1.42 0.46 38.75
N ILE A 559 2.49 0.72 38.01
CA ILE A 559 2.62 1.89 37.14
C ILE A 559 2.97 1.45 35.73
N ASP A 560 2.29 2.01 34.74
CA ASP A 560 2.51 1.77 33.31
C ASP A 560 2.62 3.10 32.57
N TYR A 561 3.73 3.29 31.86
CA TYR A 561 4.03 4.55 31.17
C TYR A 561 3.42 4.54 29.77
N LYS A 562 2.60 5.56 29.45
CA LYS A 562 1.95 5.69 28.14
C LYS A 562 2.39 6.97 27.43
N THR A 563 2.92 6.85 26.22
CA THR A 563 3.17 7.99 25.31
C THR A 563 1.95 8.35 24.47
N GLY A 564 0.98 7.43 24.36
CA GLY A 564 -0.30 7.63 23.69
C GLY A 564 -1.47 7.86 24.66
N GLN A 565 -2.70 7.71 24.17
CA GLN A 565 -3.86 7.71 25.04
C GLN A 565 -3.89 6.40 25.86
N PRO A 566 -3.98 6.46 27.19
CA PRO A 566 -4.20 5.28 28.01
C PRO A 566 -5.60 4.70 27.76
N PRO A 567 -5.82 3.41 28.07
CA PRO A 567 -7.13 2.78 27.93
C PRO A 567 -8.22 3.52 28.70
N GLY A 568 -9.43 3.51 28.16
CA GLY A 568 -10.57 4.13 28.83
C GLY A 568 -10.96 3.37 30.10
N LEU A 569 -11.41 4.08 31.15
CA LEU A 569 -11.86 3.45 32.40
C LEU A 569 -12.96 2.38 32.19
N ASN A 570 -13.78 2.55 31.15
CA ASN A 570 -14.77 1.56 30.74
C ASN A 570 -14.13 0.26 30.22
N GLU A 571 -13.09 0.36 29.39
CA GLU A 571 -12.38 -0.78 28.80
C GLU A 571 -11.63 -1.54 29.88
N VAL A 572 -11.01 -0.83 30.83
CA VAL A 572 -10.40 -1.43 32.01
C VAL A 572 -11.47 -2.14 32.82
N ALA A 573 -12.60 -1.51 33.15
CA ALA A 573 -13.65 -2.10 33.99
C ALA A 573 -14.24 -3.43 33.45
N VAL A 574 -14.27 -3.63 32.14
CA VAL A 574 -14.77 -4.86 31.49
C VAL A 574 -13.65 -5.86 31.14
N GLY A 575 -12.39 -5.49 31.44
CA GLY A 575 -11.20 -6.32 31.24
C GLY A 575 -10.67 -6.36 29.80
N PHE A 576 -11.04 -5.42 28.93
CA PHE A 576 -10.43 -5.30 27.59
C PHE A 576 -9.06 -4.61 27.63
N ALA A 577 -8.67 -4.01 28.75
CA ALA A 577 -7.31 -3.56 29.02
C ALA A 577 -6.84 -4.10 30.39
N PRO A 578 -6.61 -5.41 30.51
CA PRO A 578 -6.42 -6.06 31.81
C PRO A 578 -4.98 -6.00 32.32
N GLN A 579 -4.09 -5.21 31.71
CA GLN A 579 -2.64 -5.25 31.97
C GLN A 579 -2.28 -5.05 33.46
N LEU A 580 -2.51 -3.83 33.97
CA LEU A 580 -2.22 -3.49 35.37
C LEU A 580 -2.99 -4.39 36.36
N THR A 581 -4.23 -4.75 36.04
CA THR A 581 -5.05 -5.61 36.91
C THR A 581 -4.53 -7.04 36.99
N LEU A 582 -4.02 -7.62 35.89
CA LEU A 582 -3.45 -8.97 35.90
C LEU A 582 -2.07 -8.97 36.54
N GLU A 583 -1.25 -7.93 36.34
CA GLU A 583 0.01 -7.75 37.07
C GLU A 583 -0.24 -7.69 38.59
N ALA A 584 -1.24 -6.93 39.04
CA ALA A 584 -1.62 -6.88 40.43
C ALA A 584 -2.12 -8.24 40.98
N ALA A 585 -2.93 -8.97 40.20
CA ALA A 585 -3.38 -10.31 40.57
C ALA A 585 -2.23 -11.34 40.63
N MET A 586 -1.24 -11.20 39.76
CA MET A 586 0.00 -11.98 39.75
C MET A 586 0.84 -11.70 41.00
N ALA A 587 1.01 -10.43 41.39
CA ALA A 587 1.75 -10.07 42.59
C ALA A 587 1.12 -10.59 43.88
N LYS A 588 -0.21 -10.54 43.99
CA LYS A 588 -0.95 -11.14 45.12
C LYS A 588 -0.69 -12.65 45.25
N ARG A 589 -0.35 -13.32 44.14
CA ARG A 589 -0.05 -14.76 44.05
C ARG A 589 1.45 -15.07 44.09
N GLY A 590 2.30 -14.09 44.41
CA GLY A 590 3.74 -14.28 44.56
C GLY A 590 4.50 -14.48 43.25
N ALA A 591 3.94 -14.03 42.12
CA ALA A 591 4.53 -14.23 40.79
C ALA A 591 5.83 -13.42 40.54
N PHE A 592 6.07 -12.36 41.31
CA PHE A 592 7.25 -11.50 41.21
C PHE A 592 8.20 -11.80 42.38
N ALA A 593 9.26 -12.57 42.12
CA ALA A 593 10.14 -13.09 43.17
C ALA A 593 10.83 -11.99 44.00
N ASP A 594 11.19 -10.88 43.36
CA ASP A 594 11.92 -9.76 44.00
C ASP A 594 11.00 -8.75 44.71
N VAL A 595 9.68 -8.91 44.60
CA VAL A 595 8.70 -7.98 45.16
C VAL A 595 8.08 -8.59 46.42
N PRO A 596 8.28 -8.00 47.61
CA PRO A 596 7.67 -8.49 48.84
C PRO A 596 6.14 -8.45 48.78
N ALA A 597 5.49 -9.42 49.43
CA ALA A 597 4.04 -9.44 49.56
C ALA A 597 3.54 -8.14 50.23
N GLY A 598 2.44 -7.60 49.69
CA GLY A 598 1.86 -6.34 50.14
C GLY A 598 0.40 -6.20 49.71
N THR A 599 -0.29 -5.21 50.28
CA THR A 599 -1.69 -4.95 49.94
C THR A 599 -1.76 -4.17 48.63
N ILE A 600 -2.47 -4.70 47.63
CA ILE A 600 -2.69 -4.00 46.35
C ILE A 600 -3.53 -2.75 46.60
N ALA A 601 -2.97 -1.56 46.38
CA ALA A 601 -3.65 -0.29 46.64
C ALA A 601 -4.16 0.38 45.37
N ASP A 602 -3.35 0.42 44.31
CA ASP A 602 -3.64 1.22 43.13
C ASP A 602 -2.97 0.66 41.85
N GLY A 603 -3.51 1.06 40.71
CA GLY A 603 -2.88 0.93 39.40
C GLY A 603 -2.88 2.31 38.75
N VAL A 604 -1.79 2.71 38.12
CA VAL A 604 -1.62 4.09 37.64
C VAL A 604 -1.11 4.09 36.22
N TYR A 605 -1.84 4.78 35.34
CA TYR A 605 -1.30 5.15 34.03
C TYR A 605 -0.64 6.51 34.12
N VAL A 606 0.64 6.59 33.73
CA VAL A 606 1.36 7.86 33.63
C VAL A 606 1.45 8.22 32.15
N LYS A 607 0.66 9.22 31.75
CA LYS A 607 0.58 9.67 30.37
C LYS A 607 1.59 10.78 30.11
N LEU A 608 2.55 10.53 29.24
CA LEU A 608 3.56 11.52 28.82
C LEU A 608 3.02 12.34 27.63
N GLY A 609 3.30 13.64 27.62
CA GLY A 609 2.93 14.55 26.51
C GLY A 609 1.49 15.06 26.53
N ALA A 610 0.79 14.95 27.67
CA ALA A 610 -0.58 15.44 27.84
C ALA A 610 -0.64 16.86 28.43
N GLY A 611 -1.55 17.68 27.91
CA GLY A 611 -1.85 19.02 28.46
C GLY A 611 -0.66 20.00 28.44
N ALA A 612 -0.86 21.16 29.08
CA ALA A 612 0.17 22.21 29.17
C ALA A 612 1.36 21.82 30.07
N GLY A 613 1.16 20.87 30.99
CA GLY A 613 2.17 20.43 31.96
C GLY A 613 3.14 19.33 31.47
N GLY A 614 2.95 18.79 30.27
CA GLY A 614 3.82 17.76 29.70
C GLY A 614 3.48 16.31 30.08
N GLY A 615 2.39 16.09 30.83
CA GLY A 615 1.88 14.77 31.19
C GLY A 615 0.69 14.81 32.16
N ASP A 616 0.12 13.64 32.45
CA ASP A 616 -1.01 13.45 33.38
C ASP A 616 -0.93 12.08 34.10
N GLU A 617 -1.50 11.98 35.30
CA GLU A 617 -1.59 10.74 36.10
C GLU A 617 -3.04 10.28 36.20
N ILE A 618 -3.33 9.03 35.84
CA ILE A 618 -4.66 8.43 35.96
C ILE A 618 -4.62 7.27 36.96
N SER A 619 -5.14 7.51 38.16
CA SER A 619 -5.30 6.50 39.21
C SER A 619 -6.51 5.59 38.93
N LEU A 620 -6.32 4.28 39.13
CA LEU A 620 -7.31 3.23 38.98
C LEU A 620 -7.83 2.71 40.34
N ARG A 621 -7.48 3.37 41.44
CA ARG A 621 -7.80 3.01 42.83
C ARG A 621 -9.26 2.58 43.00
N ARG A 622 -10.15 3.31 42.34
CA ARG A 622 -11.56 2.95 42.20
C ARG A 622 -12.05 3.20 40.78
N ILE A 623 -12.55 2.15 40.13
CA ILE A 623 -13.18 2.24 38.81
C ILE A 623 -14.64 1.86 38.96
N LYS A 624 -15.56 2.76 38.60
CA LYS A 624 -17.01 2.55 38.73
C LYS A 624 -17.45 2.03 40.11
N GLY A 625 -16.81 2.53 41.17
CA GLY A 625 -17.08 2.15 42.55
C GLY A 625 -16.36 0.88 43.06
N ILE A 626 -15.74 0.09 42.18
CA ILE A 626 -15.00 -1.14 42.51
C ILE A 626 -13.55 -0.77 42.87
N ARG A 627 -13.00 -1.33 43.96
CA ARG A 627 -11.58 -1.11 44.31
C ARG A 627 -10.67 -1.83 43.32
N PHE A 628 -9.51 -1.27 43.02
CA PHE A 628 -8.55 -1.85 42.09
C PHE A 628 -8.19 -3.31 42.41
N ALA A 629 -7.95 -3.63 43.69
CA ALA A 629 -7.67 -4.98 44.14
C ALA A 629 -8.81 -5.98 43.86
N ASP A 630 -10.07 -5.56 44.03
CA ASP A 630 -11.22 -6.42 43.73
C ASP A 630 -11.40 -6.60 42.21
N LEU A 631 -11.09 -5.57 41.42
CA LEU A 631 -11.11 -5.63 39.96
C LEU A 631 -10.01 -6.55 39.42
N ALA A 632 -8.82 -6.52 40.02
CA ALA A 632 -7.72 -7.42 39.70
C ALA A 632 -8.11 -8.89 39.85
N GLU A 633 -8.78 -9.25 40.95
CA GLU A 633 -9.27 -10.61 41.17
C GLU A 633 -10.36 -11.00 40.16
N ARG A 634 -11.31 -10.11 39.87
CA ARG A 634 -12.34 -10.37 38.85
C ARG A 634 -11.76 -10.61 37.46
N HIS A 635 -10.74 -9.85 37.07
CA HIS A 635 -10.07 -10.08 35.78
C HIS A 635 -9.26 -11.38 35.76
N PHE A 636 -8.68 -11.77 36.88
CA PHE A 636 -8.02 -13.07 36.99
C PHE A 636 -9.02 -14.22 36.88
N GLU A 637 -10.16 -14.15 37.56
CA GLU A 637 -11.26 -15.12 37.40
C GLU A 637 -11.77 -15.17 35.94
N GLY A 638 -11.92 -14.01 35.31
CA GLY A 638 -12.28 -13.93 33.89
C GLY A 638 -11.21 -14.53 32.96
N LEU A 639 -9.93 -14.40 33.29
CA LEU A 639 -8.85 -15.07 32.56
C LEU A 639 -8.97 -16.59 32.70
N MET A 640 -9.23 -17.12 33.90
CA MET A 640 -9.44 -18.56 34.08
C MET A 640 -10.54 -19.08 33.17
N GLN A 641 -11.70 -18.42 33.13
CA GLN A 641 -12.81 -18.79 32.24
C GLN A 641 -12.41 -18.81 30.76
N VAL A 642 -11.64 -17.82 30.32
CA VAL A 642 -11.13 -17.78 28.93
C VAL A 642 -10.17 -18.94 28.67
N LEU A 643 -9.25 -19.24 29.59
CA LEU A 643 -8.32 -20.36 29.43
C LEU A 643 -9.05 -21.71 29.41
N GLU A 644 -10.09 -21.88 30.22
CA GLU A 644 -10.97 -23.05 30.22
C GLU A 644 -11.70 -23.21 28.89
N GLU A 645 -12.24 -22.13 28.33
CA GLU A 645 -12.87 -22.13 27.01
C GLU A 645 -11.86 -22.57 25.92
N PHE A 646 -10.65 -22.03 25.94
CA PHE A 646 -9.59 -22.40 24.99
C PHE A 646 -8.94 -23.77 25.27
N ALA A 647 -9.33 -24.48 26.34
CA ALA A 647 -8.97 -25.88 26.54
C ALA A 647 -9.88 -26.85 25.75
N SER A 648 -10.98 -26.38 25.16
CA SER A 648 -11.87 -27.19 24.31
C SER A 648 -11.43 -27.17 22.84
N GLU A 649 -11.32 -28.35 22.20
CA GLU A 649 -10.98 -28.46 20.76
C GLU A 649 -11.97 -27.73 19.85
N GLU A 650 -13.23 -27.61 20.27
CA GLU A 650 -14.29 -26.96 19.50
C GLU A 650 -14.18 -25.43 19.47
N THR A 651 -13.43 -24.83 20.38
CA THR A 651 -13.31 -23.37 20.51
C THR A 651 -12.53 -22.79 19.32
N PRO A 652 -13.15 -21.94 18.48
CA PRO A 652 -12.49 -21.31 17.36
C PRO A 652 -11.71 -20.06 17.77
N TYR A 653 -10.59 -19.81 17.12
CA TYR A 653 -9.86 -18.55 17.23
C TYR A 653 -10.46 -17.52 16.26
N LEU A 654 -11.56 -16.90 16.67
CA LEU A 654 -12.28 -15.90 15.86
C LEU A 654 -11.50 -14.60 15.72
N SER A 655 -11.67 -13.91 14.60
CA SER A 655 -11.16 -12.55 14.46
C SER A 655 -12.16 -11.54 14.98
N ARG A 656 -11.70 -10.59 15.80
CA ARG A 656 -12.48 -9.44 16.26
C ARG A 656 -13.90 -9.80 16.78
N PRO A 657 -14.07 -10.78 17.70
CA PRO A 657 -15.38 -11.23 18.18
C PRO A 657 -16.23 -10.13 18.84
N TYR A 658 -15.61 -9.02 19.25
CA TYR A 658 -16.28 -7.88 19.90
C TYR A 658 -16.10 -6.56 19.11
N PRO A 659 -16.81 -6.35 17.99
CA PRO A 659 -16.58 -5.21 17.08
C PRO A 659 -16.59 -3.82 17.72
N LYS A 660 -17.32 -3.64 18.83
CA LYS A 660 -17.41 -2.35 19.57
C LYS A 660 -16.12 -1.95 20.28
N PHE A 661 -15.20 -2.90 20.52
CA PHE A 661 -13.97 -2.70 21.29
C PHE A 661 -12.71 -2.98 20.46
N VAL A 662 -12.89 -3.04 19.14
CA VAL A 662 -11.83 -3.27 18.18
C VAL A 662 -11.30 -1.90 17.75
N SER A 663 -10.01 -1.64 18.00
CA SER A 663 -9.28 -0.53 17.38
C SER A 663 -9.14 -0.77 15.86
N ASP A 664 -8.58 0.18 15.10
CA ASP A 664 -8.46 0.19 13.62
C ASP A 664 -7.86 -1.09 12.96
N THR A 665 -7.19 -0.97 11.81
CA THR A 665 -6.68 -2.13 11.05
C THR A 665 -5.67 -2.98 11.85
N GLY A 666 -5.86 -4.29 11.81
CA GLY A 666 -5.04 -5.29 12.49
C GLY A 666 -4.05 -5.97 11.52
N PRO A 667 -2.89 -6.45 11.99
CA PRO A 667 -1.84 -6.99 11.13
C PRO A 667 -2.28 -8.24 10.35
N TYR A 668 -3.28 -8.97 10.85
CA TYR A 668 -3.78 -10.21 10.24
C TYR A 668 -5.17 -10.06 9.61
N ASP A 669 -5.70 -8.84 9.49
CA ASP A 669 -7.04 -8.60 8.93
C ASP A 669 -7.20 -9.14 7.51
N HIS A 670 -6.12 -9.10 6.73
CA HIS A 670 -6.08 -9.66 5.37
C HIS A 670 -6.21 -11.19 5.40
N LEU A 671 -5.56 -11.88 6.34
CA LEU A 671 -5.68 -13.34 6.51
C LEU A 671 -7.06 -13.74 7.08
N ALA A 672 -7.58 -12.94 8.00
CA ALA A 672 -8.94 -13.11 8.55
C ALA A 672 -10.03 -12.63 7.57
N ARG A 673 -9.64 -12.06 6.42
CA ARG A 673 -10.54 -11.54 5.37
C ARG A 673 -11.56 -10.53 5.89
N VAL A 674 -11.19 -9.74 6.91
CA VAL A 674 -12.11 -8.86 7.66
C VAL A 674 -12.90 -7.94 6.73
N LYS A 675 -12.26 -7.36 5.70
CA LYS A 675 -12.90 -6.46 4.73
C LYS A 675 -14.06 -7.11 3.97
N GLU A 676 -14.04 -8.43 3.75
CA GLU A 676 -15.11 -9.13 3.05
C GLU A 676 -16.36 -9.31 3.92
N TRP A 677 -16.19 -9.27 5.25
CA TRP A 677 -17.24 -9.54 6.24
C TRP A 677 -17.69 -8.29 7.00
N SER A 678 -16.93 -7.19 6.92
CA SER A 678 -17.31 -5.92 7.52
C SER A 678 -18.35 -5.21 6.65
N ALA A 679 -19.32 -4.55 7.28
CA ALA A 679 -20.38 -3.81 6.58
C ALA A 679 -19.87 -2.70 5.63
N THR A 680 -18.60 -2.31 5.75
CA THR A 680 -17.87 -1.37 4.89
C THR A 680 -17.15 -1.99 3.69
N GLY A 681 -17.29 -3.30 3.46
CA GLY A 681 -16.54 -4.12 2.50
C GLY A 681 -16.69 -3.84 1.00
N ALA A 682 -17.15 -2.65 0.59
CA ALA A 682 -17.31 -2.29 -0.82
C ALA A 682 -16.41 -1.12 -1.29
N ALA A 683 -15.64 -0.48 -0.40
CA ALA A 683 -14.64 0.49 -0.83
C ALA A 683 -13.29 -0.22 -1.01
N ILE A 684 -13.07 -0.72 -2.22
CA ILE A 684 -11.72 -1.05 -2.70
C ILE A 684 -11.04 0.30 -2.95
N ASP A 685 -10.33 0.83 -1.97
CA ASP A 685 -9.25 1.78 -2.27
C ASP A 685 -8.12 0.95 -2.89
N GLU A 686 -8.00 1.05 -4.22
CA GLU A 686 -6.76 0.69 -4.91
C GLU A 686 -5.64 1.58 -4.35
N PRO A 687 -4.46 1.02 -4.01
CA PRO A 687 -3.32 1.86 -3.68
C PRO A 687 -2.90 2.63 -4.94
N GLU A 688 -2.74 3.94 -4.80
CA GLU A 688 -2.02 4.80 -5.77
C GLU A 688 -0.61 4.29 -6.06
#